data_AF-A0A0L6CQY4-F1
#
_entry.id   AF-A0A0L6CQY4-F1
#
_cell.length_a   1.000
_cell.length_b   1.000
_cell.length_c   1.000
_cell.angle_alpha   90.00
_cell.angle_beta   90.00
_cell.angle_gamma   90.00
#
_symmetry.space_group_name_H-M   'P 1'
#
loop_
_entity.id
_entity.type
_entity.pdbx_description
1 polymer ?
#
loop_
_entity_poly.entity_id
_entity_poly.type
_entity_poly.pdbx_seq_one_letter_code
_entity_poly.pdbx_strand_id
1 'polypeptide(L)'
;MGGRSKAQTVGFRYSLGMHMALCHGPIDAIREILVDRRTAWSVTTGSSVSGGGAAVEVRIGTVAGMVATAALAGDTGATTNFLGTRAGVRIGRDYRLRLANGASQTVTLRGVAFNAASNVTSWSVLPEGLSFPAQSVEVFEATTAASNAGAGGGRIRIDKPDLFGGESREGGIVGNVDVLMGGPGQGQNDYLAARINGDVPAYRGLCSLVLRQVYLGINPYLKPWAVRVTRVLTGEAGSVQWYPGKAPIVPEANISDAAIYVALDVSGSMSGTRMAAQKAGVAALIREIGASVDPDRPNDIRIVLWNAGVAGAIERRDMGPDDYAALEAWMLALSNSTSGGTSFNAAFSQAATFFAGGGSKRRIVIFVTDGEPSPVSSVDTAVTTIATLPPADIFGFNIALTNTTFTARIDNTPVDGVPVIPPGNPQALVASLRGAFGNGPDMNPAHIIRECLTNRDWGLGYSTVEIGASFTGAADTLYTEGFGLSLIWQQDSSIEDFIGSVLNHIDATLFIDRRTGLWELKLIRADYVAASLPLFDDTNVVDWGRLGRRAPSDLVNSVTVRFTDAWTDDTGAVSVTDTARVQAMGEVIATTLDYPGIRYQGLAIRVAERDLRALSVPLLSGEIVVNRQGADLGPGDVIRLQSGRLGLNDVVMRISEIGQGDGRDNGIRLKLAEDVFALGATAIAGGRMPTGTGVAAPPRALTRRMVAEAPYWLLVRELGHSEADRILSEDPDAGALVATGERPSADALVAELWIDPGTGPAQEGVVAFAPTALLSADLSDDPEARVIPVSGWRDIGEVGIGTLASIDGELVRVDGITSTALTVARGCLDTVPRAHAAGTPVVFFDEGARITEESWAAGEALAVRLLPETGRGTLAFALAPEDSVTLNRRAIRPLPPGRVQGNGSYTPDVDVLVAGDLVLTWAHRDRLTQTSPVIVDHTGGSIGPEPGVGYAIEVRWIDSDTGVAIMPPSIVIDAGSGTSWTLAPEAIPETGAPDRTAEIDIAVRSRRLVGGSWLTDREARRYQLTAPFAAGWDRGWGFLWGS
;
A
#
# COMPACT_ATOMS: atom_id res chain seq x y z
N MET A 1 -18.82 28.92 54.93
CA MET A 1 -17.74 27.97 54.59
C MET A 1 -18.15 27.19 53.35
N GLY A 2 -17.73 27.62 52.16
CA GLY A 2 -17.97 26.87 50.92
C GLY A 2 -16.89 25.81 50.76
N GLY A 3 -17.25 24.54 50.86
CA GLY A 3 -16.33 23.42 50.63
C GLY A 3 -15.85 23.43 49.19
N ARG A 4 -14.55 23.65 49.00
CA ARG A 4 -13.89 23.58 47.68
C ARG A 4 -14.01 22.12 47.19
N SER A 5 -14.69 21.91 46.06
CA SER A 5 -14.77 20.61 45.41
C SER A 5 -13.35 20.08 45.13
N LYS A 6 -13.04 18.87 45.60
CA LYS A 6 -11.75 18.21 45.31
C LYS A 6 -11.62 18.05 43.78
N ALA A 7 -10.48 18.47 43.24
CA ALA A 7 -10.15 18.21 41.83
C ALA A 7 -10.11 16.69 41.61
N GLN A 8 -10.88 16.22 40.63
CA GLN A 8 -10.89 14.81 40.23
C GLN A 8 -9.81 14.60 39.17
N THR A 9 -8.87 13.69 39.43
CA THR A 9 -7.89 13.26 38.43
C THR A 9 -8.61 12.47 37.35
N VAL A 10 -8.61 12.98 36.11
CA VAL A 10 -9.25 12.36 34.94
C VAL A 10 -8.33 11.37 34.20
N GLY A 11 -7.04 11.35 34.52
CA GLY A 11 -6.04 10.44 33.94
C GLY A 11 -4.62 10.85 34.31
N PHE A 12 -3.64 10.01 33.97
CA PHE A 12 -2.21 10.27 34.18
C PHE A 12 -1.49 10.43 32.84
N ARG A 13 -0.45 11.25 32.83
CA ARG A 13 0.49 11.37 31.71
C ARG A 13 1.80 10.71 32.11
N TYR A 14 2.31 9.84 31.26
CA TYR A 14 3.52 9.07 31.55
C TYR A 14 4.71 9.65 30.82
N SER A 15 5.81 9.85 31.56
CA SER A 15 7.11 10.25 31.02
C SER A 15 8.16 9.25 31.48
N LEU A 16 9.04 8.86 30.57
CA LEU A 16 10.06 7.83 30.81
C LEU A 16 11.48 8.39 30.68
N GLY A 17 12.26 8.21 31.73
CA GLY A 17 13.72 8.26 31.66
C GLY A 17 14.26 6.85 31.48
N MET A 18 15.02 6.59 30.42
CA MET A 18 15.54 5.25 30.13
C MET A 18 16.89 5.32 29.41
N HIS A 19 17.80 4.40 29.73
CA HIS A 19 18.98 4.11 28.92
C HIS A 19 18.77 2.76 28.23
N MET A 20 18.76 2.75 26.91
CA MET A 20 18.43 1.60 26.08
C MET A 20 19.63 1.23 25.19
N ALA A 21 20.26 0.10 25.50
CA ALA A 21 21.33 -0.46 24.69
C ALA A 21 20.77 -1.04 23.38
N LEU A 22 21.43 -0.76 22.25
CA LEU A 22 20.99 -1.25 20.93
C LEU A 22 21.91 -2.37 20.43
N CYS A 23 23.20 -2.07 20.27
CA CYS A 23 24.19 -2.99 19.72
C CYS A 23 25.61 -2.54 20.08
N HIS A 24 26.60 -3.37 19.74
CA HIS A 24 28.01 -2.96 19.78
C HIS A 24 28.25 -1.82 18.79
N GLY A 25 28.74 -0.70 19.31
CA GLY A 25 29.04 0.50 18.55
C GLY A 25 30.55 0.72 18.37
N PRO A 26 30.97 1.68 17.53
CA PRO A 26 30.09 2.60 16.81
C PRO A 26 29.44 2.02 15.55
N ILE A 27 28.31 2.63 15.22
CA ILE A 27 27.54 2.45 13.99
C ILE A 27 27.66 3.73 13.14
N ASP A 28 27.19 3.71 11.89
CA ASP A 28 27.17 4.92 11.06
C ASP A 28 26.11 5.91 11.56
N ALA A 29 24.87 5.42 11.73
CA ALA A 29 23.75 6.24 12.16
C ALA A 29 22.52 5.42 12.55
N ILE A 30 21.64 6.05 13.32
CA ILE A 30 20.26 5.60 13.51
C ILE A 30 19.39 6.17 12.39
N ARG A 31 18.62 5.30 11.72
CA ARG A 31 17.75 5.66 10.58
C ARG A 31 16.32 5.90 11.00
N GLU A 32 15.79 5.08 11.91
CA GLU A 32 14.38 5.12 12.29
C GLU A 32 14.16 4.61 13.71
N ILE A 33 13.17 5.17 14.40
CA ILE A 33 12.63 4.71 15.67
C ILE A 33 11.14 4.46 15.49
N LEU A 34 10.75 3.19 15.62
CA LEU A 34 9.38 2.73 15.60
C LEU A 34 8.90 2.47 17.03
N VAL A 35 7.66 2.84 17.33
CA VAL A 35 6.99 2.42 18.57
C VAL A 35 5.65 1.81 18.20
N ASP A 36 5.43 0.56 18.59
CA ASP A 36 4.25 -0.24 18.23
C ASP A 36 4.06 -0.30 16.70
N ARG A 37 5.17 -0.52 15.97
CA ARG A 37 5.27 -0.51 14.50
C ARG A 37 4.88 0.81 13.81
N ARG A 38 4.81 1.92 14.54
CA ARG A 38 4.58 3.26 13.97
C ARG A 38 5.82 4.12 14.05
N THR A 39 6.14 4.85 12.99
CA THR A 39 7.31 5.76 12.96
C THR A 39 7.14 6.93 13.91
N ALA A 40 7.84 6.84 15.04
CA ALA A 40 7.98 7.92 16.01
C ALA A 40 9.00 8.95 15.53
N TRP A 41 10.11 8.50 14.94
CA TRP A 41 11.16 9.36 14.38
C TRP A 41 11.87 8.68 13.21
N SER A 42 12.27 9.43 12.20
CA SER A 42 13.05 8.93 11.06
C SER A 42 14.00 10.02 10.55
N VAL A 43 15.15 9.60 10.02
CA VAL A 43 16.15 10.50 9.44
C VAL A 43 15.68 11.10 8.11
N THR A 44 14.77 10.41 7.42
CA THR A 44 14.05 10.88 6.23
C THR A 44 12.63 11.31 6.63
N THR A 45 12.17 12.46 6.14
CA THR A 45 10.84 13.03 6.40
C THR A 45 9.67 12.21 5.82
N GLY A 46 9.96 11.12 5.11
CA GLY A 46 9.00 10.25 4.41
C GLY A 46 7.94 9.51 5.24
N SER A 47 7.99 9.54 6.57
CA SER A 47 6.95 8.94 7.45
C SER A 47 6.32 9.98 8.37
N SER A 48 5.45 10.82 7.80
CA SER A 48 4.57 11.81 8.46
C SER A 48 5.25 12.77 9.46
N VAL A 49 5.06 14.07 9.26
CA VAL A 49 5.44 15.19 10.16
C VAL A 49 6.91 15.63 10.14
N SER A 50 7.14 16.59 9.24
CA SER A 50 8.07 17.75 9.26
C SER A 50 9.54 17.57 9.66
N GLY A 51 10.41 17.78 8.67
CA GLY A 51 11.86 17.98 8.83
C GLY A 51 12.25 19.31 9.46
N GLY A 52 13.51 19.35 9.91
CA GLY A 52 14.10 20.46 10.65
C GLY A 52 14.46 21.67 9.80
N GLY A 53 14.27 22.86 10.39
CA GLY A 53 14.75 24.13 9.86
C GLY A 53 13.97 25.32 10.43
N ALA A 54 14.43 25.84 11.57
CA ALA A 54 13.80 26.87 12.40
C ALA A 54 12.48 26.46 13.06
N ALA A 55 12.31 26.84 14.33
CA ALA A 55 11.01 26.75 14.98
C ALA A 55 10.00 27.51 14.10
N VAL A 56 9.08 26.79 13.45
CA VAL A 56 7.88 27.41 12.89
C VAL A 56 7.07 27.84 14.10
N GLU A 57 7.38 29.01 14.65
CA GLU A 57 6.63 29.58 15.75
C GLU A 57 5.20 29.81 15.27
N VAL A 58 4.30 28.87 15.58
CA VAL A 58 2.88 29.04 15.30
C VAL A 58 2.40 30.10 16.26
N ARG A 59 2.14 31.31 15.75
CA ARG A 59 1.62 32.40 16.55
C ARG A 59 0.23 32.02 17.05
N ILE A 60 0.16 31.64 18.32
CA ILE A 60 -1.10 31.39 19.01
C ILE A 60 -1.83 32.72 19.16
N GLY A 61 -1.11 33.80 19.45
CA GLY A 61 -1.53 35.20 19.40
C GLY A 61 -1.29 35.98 20.69
N THR A 62 -1.89 37.15 20.83
CA THR A 62 -1.56 38.10 21.91
C THR A 62 -2.49 37.96 23.13
N VAL A 63 -1.91 37.96 24.32
CA VAL A 63 -2.61 37.99 25.61
C VAL A 63 -2.32 39.32 26.30
N ALA A 64 -3.37 40.05 26.65
CA ALA A 64 -3.26 41.32 27.36
C ALA A 64 -3.18 41.09 28.88
N GLY A 65 -2.29 41.81 29.56
CA GLY A 65 -2.19 41.81 31.03
C GLY A 65 -1.71 40.50 31.65
N MET A 66 -0.93 39.69 30.92
CA MET A 66 -0.35 38.45 31.42
C MET A 66 0.75 38.74 32.45
N VAL A 67 0.68 38.08 33.61
CA VAL A 67 1.66 38.18 34.71
C VAL A 67 2.21 36.79 35.03
N ALA A 68 3.51 36.68 35.32
CA ALA A 68 4.13 35.42 35.77
C ALA A 68 4.70 35.57 37.18
N THR A 69 4.50 34.54 38.00
CA THR A 69 5.00 34.44 39.37
C THR A 69 5.78 33.14 39.54
N ALA A 70 7.01 33.24 40.05
CA ALA A 70 7.88 32.09 40.30
C ALA A 70 7.25 31.13 41.32
N ALA A 71 7.61 29.84 41.20
CA ALA A 71 7.13 28.77 42.06
C ALA A 71 7.69 28.91 43.49
N LEU A 72 6.90 28.54 44.51
CA LEU A 72 7.40 28.35 45.88
C LEU A 72 7.85 26.89 46.08
N ALA A 73 8.62 26.64 47.14
CA ALA A 73 9.11 25.29 47.44
C ALA A 73 7.95 24.30 47.63
N GLY A 74 7.86 23.30 46.75
CA GLY A 74 6.79 22.28 46.74
C GLY A 74 5.72 22.47 45.65
N ASP A 75 5.75 23.56 44.90
CA ASP A 75 4.86 23.80 43.77
C ASP A 75 5.28 23.02 42.51
N THR A 76 4.33 22.75 41.61
CA THR A 76 4.56 21.98 40.37
C THR A 76 5.10 22.80 39.19
N GLY A 77 5.43 24.08 39.39
CA GLY A 77 5.87 25.02 38.35
C GLY A 77 5.54 26.49 38.68
N ALA A 78 6.09 27.43 37.91
CA ALA A 78 5.71 28.85 37.97
C ALA A 78 4.26 29.04 37.49
N THR A 79 3.58 30.09 37.94
CA THR A 79 2.18 30.35 37.54
C THR A 79 2.08 31.62 36.71
N THR A 80 1.39 31.55 35.57
CA THR A 80 1.06 32.74 34.76
C THR A 80 -0.44 32.99 34.73
N ASN A 81 -0.89 34.21 35.03
CA ASN A 81 -2.30 34.59 35.09
C ASN A 81 -2.64 35.65 34.05
N PHE A 82 -3.83 35.57 33.44
CA PHE A 82 -4.37 36.57 32.52
C PHE A 82 -5.90 36.50 32.43
N LEU A 83 -6.53 37.55 31.88
CA LEU A 83 -7.98 37.64 31.70
C LEU A 83 -8.45 36.90 30.44
N GLY A 84 -9.61 36.26 30.53
CA GLY A 84 -10.23 35.50 29.43
C GLY A 84 -9.55 34.14 29.17
N THR A 85 -9.93 33.47 28.09
CA THR A 85 -9.39 32.16 27.67
C THR A 85 -8.51 32.29 26.43
N ARG A 86 -7.55 31.38 26.26
CA ARG A 86 -6.76 31.26 25.02
C ARG A 86 -7.03 29.91 24.36
N ALA A 87 -7.58 29.92 23.15
CA ALA A 87 -7.70 28.73 22.31
C ALA A 87 -6.35 28.38 21.66
N GLY A 88 -6.15 27.11 21.31
CA GLY A 88 -4.94 26.64 20.62
C GLY A 88 -3.75 26.29 21.52
N VAL A 89 -3.95 26.22 22.85
CA VAL A 89 -2.91 25.80 23.79
C VAL A 89 -3.17 24.39 24.32
N ARG A 90 -2.09 23.60 24.47
CA ARG A 90 -2.12 22.19 24.86
C ARG A 90 -1.14 21.97 26.00
N ILE A 91 -1.58 21.25 27.02
CA ILE A 91 -0.72 20.87 28.14
C ILE A 91 0.41 19.96 27.61
N GLY A 92 1.63 20.11 28.13
CA GLY A 92 2.82 19.37 27.73
C GLY A 92 3.61 20.01 26.57
N ARG A 93 3.10 21.10 25.98
CA ARG A 93 3.79 21.83 24.90
C ARG A 93 4.71 22.92 25.43
N ASP A 94 5.76 23.19 24.68
CA ASP A 94 6.61 24.36 24.88
C ASP A 94 5.99 25.55 24.15
N TYR A 95 5.98 26.71 24.80
CA TYR A 95 5.50 27.98 24.27
C TYR A 95 6.59 29.03 24.41
N ARG A 96 6.74 29.88 23.40
CA ARG A 96 7.56 31.08 23.50
C ARG A 96 6.68 32.28 23.83
N LEU A 97 7.01 32.96 24.91
CA LEU A 97 6.36 34.17 25.38
C LEU A 97 7.23 35.36 24.99
N ARG A 98 6.81 36.13 23.99
CA ARG A 98 7.46 37.39 23.61
C ARG A 98 6.85 38.53 24.40
N LEU A 99 7.66 39.13 25.25
CA LEU A 99 7.33 40.23 26.14
C LEU A 99 7.31 41.56 25.37
N ALA A 100 6.66 42.59 25.94
CA ALA A 100 6.50 43.89 25.29
C ALA A 100 7.82 44.63 25.01
N ASN A 101 8.89 44.28 25.74
CA ASN A 101 10.25 44.81 25.55
C ASN A 101 11.05 44.06 24.47
N GLY A 102 10.44 43.10 23.76
CA GLY A 102 11.08 42.28 22.74
C GLY A 102 11.84 41.06 23.28
N ALA A 103 11.99 40.91 24.60
CA ALA A 103 12.58 39.71 25.21
C ALA A 103 11.64 38.51 25.05
N SER A 104 12.20 37.30 24.91
CA SER A 104 11.41 36.09 24.76
C SER A 104 11.80 35.04 25.79
N GLN A 105 10.81 34.37 26.38
CA GLN A 105 10.97 33.29 27.37
C GLN A 105 10.30 32.01 26.87
N THR A 106 10.99 30.88 26.91
CA THR A 106 10.39 29.58 26.55
C THR A 106 9.86 28.91 27.80
N VAL A 107 8.62 28.44 27.75
CA VAL A 107 7.91 27.86 28.88
C VAL A 107 7.23 26.54 28.49
N THR A 108 7.32 25.50 29.32
CA THR A 108 6.56 24.25 29.12
C THR A 108 5.25 24.33 29.87
N LEU A 109 4.11 24.22 29.19
CA LEU A 109 2.79 24.27 29.81
C LEU A 109 2.50 22.95 30.56
N ARG A 110 2.21 23.02 31.85
CA ARG A 110 1.97 21.86 32.74
C ARG A 110 0.51 21.70 33.14
N GLY A 111 -0.28 22.77 33.07
CA GLY A 111 -1.68 22.76 33.43
C GLY A 111 -2.36 24.08 33.12
N VAL A 112 -3.67 24.04 32.91
CA VAL A 112 -4.52 25.23 32.65
C VAL A 112 -5.73 25.15 33.57
N ALA A 113 -6.02 26.23 34.29
CA ALA A 113 -7.23 26.38 35.10
C ALA A 113 -7.93 27.68 34.73
N PHE A 114 -9.23 27.62 34.46
CA PHE A 114 -10.06 28.80 34.20
C PHE A 114 -11.07 29.00 35.34
N ASN A 115 -11.11 30.20 35.90
CA ASN A 115 -12.11 30.60 36.87
C ASN A 115 -13.16 31.48 36.20
N ALA A 116 -14.35 30.92 35.95
CA ALA A 116 -15.45 31.60 35.28
C ALA A 116 -16.00 32.81 36.07
N ALA A 117 -15.91 32.82 37.40
CA ALA A 117 -16.43 33.90 38.23
C ALA A 117 -15.55 35.16 38.17
N SER A 118 -14.23 34.99 38.06
CA SER A 118 -13.27 36.10 37.95
C SER A 118 -12.81 36.36 36.51
N ASN A 119 -13.21 35.49 35.56
CA ASN A 119 -12.74 35.49 34.18
C ASN A 119 -11.19 35.47 34.05
N VAL A 120 -10.52 34.70 34.92
CA VAL A 120 -9.05 34.59 34.94
C VAL A 120 -8.64 33.16 34.55
N THR A 121 -7.69 33.06 33.64
CA THR A 121 -6.99 31.81 33.31
C THR A 121 -5.62 31.79 33.99
N SER A 122 -5.28 30.68 34.61
CA SER A 122 -3.99 30.39 35.24
C SER A 122 -3.31 29.23 34.50
N TRP A 123 -2.07 29.43 34.07
CA TRP A 123 -1.22 28.35 33.55
C TRP A 123 -0.15 28.00 34.58
N SER A 124 0.07 26.72 34.82
CA SER A 124 1.29 26.24 35.49
C SER A 124 2.34 25.92 34.43
N VAL A 125 3.57 26.42 34.59
CA VAL A 125 4.62 26.32 33.57
C VAL A 125 6.01 26.04 34.17
N LEU A 126 6.92 25.50 33.35
CA LEU A 126 8.36 25.43 33.65
C LEU A 126 9.12 26.40 32.73
N PRO A 127 10.27 26.99 33.13
CA PRO A 127 10.97 26.77 34.40
C PRO A 127 10.30 27.44 35.60
N GLU A 128 10.55 26.89 36.80
CA GLU A 128 9.98 27.35 38.09
C GLU A 128 10.36 28.79 38.45
N GLY A 129 11.46 29.31 37.91
CA GLY A 129 11.94 30.68 38.15
C GLY A 129 11.30 31.76 37.28
N LEU A 130 10.34 31.44 36.41
CA LEU A 130 9.72 32.42 35.51
C LEU A 130 8.97 33.52 36.28
N SER A 131 9.32 34.78 36.05
CA SER A 131 8.67 35.93 36.69
C SER A 131 8.71 37.18 35.80
N PHE A 132 7.57 37.85 35.65
CA PHE A 132 7.47 39.16 35.00
C PHE A 132 6.16 39.87 35.39
N PRO A 133 6.15 41.22 35.47
CA PRO A 133 4.94 41.99 35.79
C PRO A 133 3.90 41.93 34.66
N ALA A 134 2.65 42.26 35.00
CA ALA A 134 1.53 42.26 34.06
C ALA A 134 1.81 43.09 32.81
N GLN A 135 1.75 42.46 31.63
CA GLN A 135 2.04 43.11 30.35
C GLN A 135 1.36 42.40 29.18
N SER A 136 1.39 43.01 27.99
CA SER A 136 0.99 42.32 26.76
C SER A 136 2.07 41.33 26.34
N VAL A 137 1.70 40.07 26.15
CA VAL A 137 2.60 38.99 25.76
C VAL A 137 2.08 38.34 24.49
N GLU A 138 2.95 38.18 23.51
CA GLU A 138 2.66 37.36 22.34
C GLU A 138 3.09 35.92 22.60
N VAL A 139 2.16 34.99 22.38
CA VAL A 139 2.35 33.57 22.62
C VAL A 139 2.54 32.88 21.28
N PHE A 140 3.61 32.11 21.17
CA PHE A 140 3.93 31.25 20.05
C PHE A 140 4.05 29.82 20.56
N GLU A 141 3.53 28.83 19.84
CA GLU A 141 3.88 27.43 20.12
C GLU A 141 5.34 27.23 19.70
N ALA A 142 6.18 26.79 20.65
CA ALA A 142 7.57 26.48 20.38
C ALA A 142 7.65 25.06 19.83
N THR A 143 7.33 24.86 18.55
CA THR A 143 7.72 23.64 17.85
C THR A 143 9.21 23.67 17.64
N THR A 144 9.96 23.00 18.52
CA THR A 144 11.32 22.63 18.19
C THR A 144 11.18 21.46 17.23
N ALA A 145 11.36 21.70 15.93
CA ALA A 145 11.28 20.67 14.90
C ALA A 145 12.13 19.45 15.30
N ALA A 146 11.72 18.25 14.88
CA ALA A 146 12.54 17.06 15.00
C ALA A 146 13.93 17.37 14.43
N SER A 147 14.96 17.26 15.28
CA SER A 147 16.34 17.46 14.85
C SER A 147 16.89 16.12 14.39
N ASN A 148 17.25 16.03 13.11
CA ASN A 148 17.92 14.86 12.54
C ASN A 148 19.44 14.95 12.67
N ALA A 149 19.98 16.09 13.14
CA ALA A 149 21.42 16.31 13.30
C ALA A 149 22.08 15.36 14.33
N GLY A 150 21.29 14.76 15.24
CA GLY A 150 21.79 13.79 16.23
C GLY A 150 21.82 12.34 15.75
N ALA A 151 21.43 12.05 14.51
CA ALA A 151 21.33 10.68 13.99
C ALA A 151 22.68 9.96 13.91
N GLY A 152 23.78 10.70 13.71
CA GLY A 152 25.19 10.25 13.76
C GLY A 152 25.83 10.35 15.16
N GLY A 153 25.04 10.65 16.19
CA GLY A 153 25.47 10.88 17.57
C GLY A 153 25.11 12.28 18.05
N GLY A 154 24.60 12.40 19.27
CA GLY A 154 24.09 13.66 19.82
C GLY A 154 22.59 13.60 20.12
N ARG A 155 21.91 14.75 20.17
CA ARG A 155 20.51 14.82 20.62
C ARG A 155 19.54 14.90 19.44
N ILE A 156 18.57 13.99 19.44
CA ILE A 156 17.38 14.04 18.58
C ILE A 156 16.14 14.41 19.41
N ARG A 157 15.07 14.83 18.73
CA ARG A 157 13.76 15.09 19.37
C ARG A 157 12.67 14.36 18.62
N ILE A 158 11.87 13.60 19.37
CA ILE A 158 10.63 13.00 18.89
C ILE A 158 9.50 13.99 19.18
N ASP A 159 8.66 14.29 18.20
CA ASP A 159 7.51 15.18 18.34
C ASP A 159 6.27 14.62 17.60
N LYS A 160 5.76 13.49 18.07
CA LYS A 160 4.56 12.82 17.55
C LYS A 160 3.50 12.67 18.66
N PRO A 161 2.90 13.77 19.16
CA PRO A 161 1.95 13.73 20.26
C PRO A 161 0.65 12.98 19.96
N ASP A 162 0.31 12.83 18.67
CA ASP A 162 -0.90 12.15 18.21
C ASP A 162 -0.59 10.78 17.57
N LEU A 163 0.61 10.21 17.81
CA LEU A 163 1.06 8.94 17.22
C LEU A 163 0.05 7.79 17.43
N PHE A 164 -0.66 7.82 18.55
CA PHE A 164 -1.68 6.84 18.93
C PHE A 164 -3.08 7.48 19.05
N GLY A 165 -3.38 8.48 18.22
CA GLY A 165 -4.68 9.14 18.16
C GLY A 165 -4.87 10.28 19.17
N GLY A 166 -3.76 10.76 19.76
CA GLY A 166 -3.76 11.96 20.61
C GLY A 166 -4.44 11.75 21.96
N GLU A 167 -4.73 12.84 22.66
CA GLU A 167 -5.31 12.80 24.01
C GLU A 167 -6.72 12.17 24.04
N SER A 168 -7.39 12.08 22.90
CA SER A 168 -8.70 11.42 22.76
C SER A 168 -8.60 9.88 22.70
N ARG A 169 -7.40 9.32 22.54
CA ARG A 169 -7.14 7.87 22.55
C ARG A 169 -6.02 7.50 23.50
N GLU A 170 -4.78 7.32 23.02
CA GLU A 170 -3.65 6.86 23.85
C GLU A 170 -2.50 7.88 23.94
N GLY A 171 -2.62 9.03 23.28
CA GLY A 171 -1.60 10.07 23.21
C GLY A 171 -0.57 9.79 22.10
N GLY A 172 0.70 9.97 22.45
CA GLY A 172 1.82 9.86 21.51
C GLY A 172 3.16 10.10 22.21
N ILE A 173 4.21 10.32 21.42
CA ILE A 173 5.59 10.35 21.92
C ILE A 173 6.20 11.73 21.70
N VAL A 174 6.65 12.37 22.77
CA VAL A 174 7.27 13.70 22.71
C VAL A 174 8.43 13.79 23.68
N GLY A 175 9.62 14.14 23.20
CA GLY A 175 10.76 14.41 24.07
C GLY A 175 12.11 14.28 23.40
N ASN A 176 13.14 14.62 24.16
CA ASN A 176 14.53 14.55 23.70
C ASN A 176 15.11 13.17 23.97
N VAL A 177 15.82 12.63 22.98
CA VAL A 177 16.56 11.38 23.07
C VAL A 177 18.01 11.66 22.70
N ASP A 178 18.96 11.28 23.55
CA ASP A 178 20.38 11.33 23.18
C ASP A 178 20.79 10.01 22.55
N VAL A 179 21.40 10.09 21.38
CA VAL A 179 22.03 9.00 20.64
C VAL A 179 23.51 8.95 21.04
N LEU A 180 23.89 7.87 21.71
CA LEU A 180 25.27 7.57 22.09
C LEU A 180 25.80 6.52 21.13
N MET A 181 26.80 6.87 20.32
CA MET A 181 27.37 5.93 19.33
C MET A 181 28.36 4.95 19.94
N GLY A 182 28.91 5.21 21.12
CA GLY A 182 29.89 4.34 21.77
C GLY A 182 31.30 4.48 21.22
N GLY A 183 31.61 5.55 20.47
CA GLY A 183 32.97 5.80 20.00
C GLY A 183 34.00 6.00 21.15
N PRO A 184 35.31 5.84 20.88
CA PRO A 184 36.35 5.90 21.91
C PRO A 184 36.44 7.27 22.62
N GLY A 185 36.09 8.35 21.92
CA GLY A 185 36.03 9.71 22.46
C GLY A 185 34.75 10.05 23.23
N GLN A 186 33.79 9.13 23.36
CA GLN A 186 32.51 9.40 24.01
C GLN A 186 32.72 9.75 25.50
N GLY A 187 32.09 10.85 25.93
CA GLY A 187 32.04 11.30 27.32
C GLY A 187 30.82 10.78 28.07
N GLN A 188 30.72 11.09 29.37
CA GLN A 188 29.52 10.79 30.16
C GLN A 188 28.31 11.57 29.62
N ASN A 189 27.14 10.93 29.58
CA ASN A 189 25.90 11.62 29.26
C ASN A 189 25.48 12.53 30.43
N ASP A 190 25.18 13.79 30.13
CA ASP A 190 24.85 14.84 31.11
C ASP A 190 23.56 14.53 31.89
N TYR A 191 22.55 13.95 31.26
CA TYR A 191 21.29 13.59 31.95
C TYR A 191 21.47 12.41 32.88
N LEU A 192 22.13 11.35 32.43
CA LEU A 192 22.39 10.20 33.30
C LEU A 192 23.24 10.63 34.50
N ALA A 193 24.32 11.38 34.27
CA ALA A 193 25.17 11.92 35.33
C ALA A 193 24.37 12.75 36.35
N ALA A 194 23.47 13.63 35.88
CA ALA A 194 22.61 14.42 36.75
C ALA A 194 21.59 13.58 37.54
N ARG A 195 21.12 12.45 36.98
CA ARG A 195 20.13 11.57 37.64
C ARG A 195 20.74 10.61 38.65
N ILE A 196 22.01 10.26 38.51
CA ILE A 196 22.69 9.28 39.37
C ILE A 196 23.94 9.84 40.09
N ASN A 197 23.97 11.16 40.32
CA ASN A 197 25.04 11.87 41.06
C ASN A 197 26.45 11.68 40.50
N GLY A 198 26.59 11.59 39.18
CA GLY A 198 27.88 11.53 38.46
C GLY A 198 28.52 10.15 38.35
N ASP A 199 27.99 9.12 39.03
CA ASP A 199 28.52 7.76 38.99
C ASP A 199 27.98 6.97 37.79
N VAL A 200 28.30 7.46 36.57
CA VAL A 200 27.86 6.86 35.30
C VAL A 200 29.06 6.62 34.37
N PRO A 201 29.20 5.45 33.72
CA PRO A 201 30.23 5.28 32.70
C PRO A 201 29.88 6.06 31.43
N ALA A 202 30.87 6.25 30.55
CA ALA A 202 30.66 6.85 29.23
C ALA A 202 30.06 5.87 28.19
N TYR A 203 29.84 4.60 28.56
CA TYR A 203 29.30 3.54 27.70
C TYR A 203 29.99 3.44 26.32
N ARG A 204 31.32 3.46 26.31
CA ARG A 204 32.13 3.25 25.10
C ARG A 204 31.99 1.80 24.62
N GLY A 205 32.04 1.58 23.31
CA GLY A 205 31.80 0.29 22.66
C GLY A 205 30.33 -0.08 22.50
N LEU A 206 29.40 0.76 22.97
CA LEU A 206 27.96 0.48 22.94
C LEU A 206 27.18 1.62 22.28
N CYS A 207 26.45 1.28 21.21
CA CYS A 207 25.44 2.17 20.66
C CYS A 207 24.17 2.09 21.52
N SER A 208 23.68 3.23 22.01
CA SER A 208 22.52 3.29 22.91
C SER A 208 21.73 4.59 22.81
N LEU A 209 20.48 4.56 23.27
CA LEU A 209 19.57 5.70 23.38
C LEU A 209 19.34 6.08 24.83
N VAL A 210 19.40 7.38 25.14
CA VAL A 210 19.03 7.94 26.45
C VAL A 210 17.78 8.80 26.30
N LEU A 211 16.64 8.29 26.76
CA LEU A 211 15.37 9.01 26.80
C LEU A 211 15.38 9.97 27.99
N ARG A 212 15.23 11.27 27.75
CA ARG A 212 15.28 12.31 28.79
C ARG A 212 13.86 12.67 29.26
N GLN A 213 13.23 11.80 30.04
CA GLN A 213 11.82 11.98 30.49
C GLN A 213 10.86 12.17 29.30
N VAL A 214 11.00 11.33 28.27
CA VAL A 214 10.17 11.38 27.07
C VAL A 214 8.73 11.07 27.45
N TYR A 215 7.79 11.93 27.07
CA TYR A 215 6.35 11.68 27.19
C TYR A 215 5.95 10.52 26.29
N LEU A 216 5.20 9.55 26.83
CA LEU A 216 4.81 8.31 26.16
C LEU A 216 3.29 8.18 25.96
N GLY A 217 2.52 9.21 26.29
CA GLY A 217 1.06 9.18 26.21
C GLY A 217 0.39 9.02 27.58
N ILE A 218 -0.85 8.55 27.53
CA ILE A 218 -1.70 8.36 28.71
C ILE A 218 -1.85 6.88 29.12
N ASN A 219 -1.27 5.97 28.34
CA ASN A 219 -1.25 4.54 28.62
C ASN A 219 -0.08 4.21 29.59
N PRO A 220 -0.32 3.51 30.72
CA PRO A 220 0.73 3.11 31.65
C PRO A 220 1.70 2.04 31.09
N TYR A 221 1.31 1.31 30.03
CA TYR A 221 2.12 0.24 29.47
C TYR A 221 3.14 0.76 28.46
N LEU A 222 4.40 0.33 28.61
CA LEU A 222 5.45 0.64 27.64
C LEU A 222 5.21 -0.17 26.36
N LYS A 223 4.84 0.53 25.29
CA LYS A 223 4.69 -0.06 23.94
C LYS A 223 6.04 -0.55 23.40
N PRO A 224 6.08 -1.57 22.52
CA PRO A 224 7.34 -2.08 21.96
C PRO A 224 8.10 -1.02 21.15
N TRP A 225 9.40 -0.87 21.40
CA TRP A 225 10.30 0.00 20.62
C TRP A 225 11.14 -0.84 19.66
N ALA A 226 11.28 -0.39 18.42
CA ALA A 226 12.23 -0.94 17.46
C ALA A 226 13.06 0.19 16.84
N VAL A 227 14.34 -0.07 16.60
CA VAL A 227 15.28 0.94 16.11
C VAL A 227 16.00 0.38 14.89
N ARG A 228 15.94 1.11 13.78
CA ARG A 228 16.67 0.77 12.56
C ARG A 228 18.00 1.52 12.54
N VAL A 229 19.08 0.79 12.31
CA VAL A 229 20.45 1.33 12.30
C VAL A 229 21.14 0.98 10.99
N THR A 230 22.13 1.79 10.60
CA THR A 230 23.07 1.46 9.52
C THR A 230 24.46 1.35 10.09
N ARG A 231 25.15 0.26 9.74
CA ARG A 231 26.56 0.03 10.05
C ARG A 231 27.23 -0.61 8.85
N VAL A 232 27.71 0.23 7.95
CA VAL A 232 28.28 -0.11 6.64
C VAL A 232 29.65 0.53 6.46
N LEU A 233 29.79 1.82 6.80
CA LEU A 233 31.03 2.58 6.60
C LEU A 233 31.94 2.59 7.83
N THR A 234 31.43 2.13 8.96
CA THR A 234 32.14 2.04 10.24
C THR A 234 32.68 0.63 10.48
N GLY A 235 33.98 0.52 10.71
CA GLY A 235 34.69 -0.69 11.11
C GLY A 235 34.91 -0.79 12.63
N GLU A 236 35.83 -1.66 13.04
CA GLU A 236 36.19 -1.89 14.44
C GLU A 236 36.59 -0.58 15.15
N ALA A 237 36.06 -0.37 16.36
CA ALA A 237 36.30 0.80 17.21
C ALA A 237 36.06 2.18 16.55
N GLY A 238 35.30 2.25 15.44
CA GLY A 238 35.03 3.51 14.73
C GLY A 238 36.03 3.85 13.63
N SER A 239 36.89 2.90 13.26
CA SER A 239 37.74 3.04 12.07
C SER A 239 36.90 3.09 10.79
N VAL A 240 37.47 3.62 9.71
CA VAL A 240 36.85 3.57 8.38
C VAL A 240 36.80 2.10 7.92
N GLN A 241 35.65 1.68 7.38
CA GLN A 241 35.49 0.33 6.85
C GLN A 241 36.50 0.03 5.72
N TRP A 242 36.93 -1.23 5.62
CA TRP A 242 37.76 -1.70 4.51
C TRP A 242 37.02 -1.50 3.18
N TYR A 243 37.75 -1.03 2.16
CA TYR A 243 37.23 -0.79 0.82
C TYR A 243 35.87 -0.04 0.78
N PRO A 244 35.80 1.19 1.32
CA PRO A 244 34.55 1.87 1.65
C PRO A 244 33.69 2.22 0.43
N GLY A 245 34.30 2.38 -0.76
CA GLY A 245 33.57 2.62 -2.01
C GLY A 245 32.74 1.42 -2.49
N LYS A 246 32.94 0.22 -1.93
CA LYS A 246 32.21 -1.01 -2.26
C LYS A 246 31.45 -1.62 -1.08
N ALA A 247 31.61 -1.05 0.12
CA ALA A 247 30.91 -1.50 1.31
C ALA A 247 29.38 -1.28 1.23
N PRO A 248 28.87 -0.08 0.85
CA PRO A 248 27.43 0.14 0.71
C PRO A 248 26.91 -0.37 -0.62
N ILE A 249 25.95 -1.28 -0.58
CA ILE A 249 25.19 -1.71 -1.75
C ILE A 249 23.76 -1.18 -1.60
N VAL A 250 23.39 -0.22 -2.43
CA VAL A 250 22.04 0.32 -2.45
C VAL A 250 21.23 -0.44 -3.50
N PRO A 251 20.08 -1.02 -3.13
CA PRO A 251 19.18 -1.70 -4.06
C PRO A 251 18.66 -0.76 -5.14
N GLU A 252 18.05 -1.35 -6.18
CA GLU A 252 17.27 -0.62 -7.17
C GLU A 252 16.18 0.23 -6.53
N ALA A 253 15.88 1.39 -7.13
CA ALA A 253 14.88 2.29 -6.62
C ALA A 253 13.48 1.66 -6.70
N ASN A 254 12.80 1.58 -5.57
CA ASN A 254 11.40 1.18 -5.47
C ASN A 254 10.63 2.27 -4.72
N ILE A 255 9.92 3.11 -5.48
CA ILE A 255 9.20 4.28 -4.96
C ILE A 255 7.86 4.42 -5.67
N SER A 256 6.81 4.67 -4.89
CA SER A 256 5.44 4.92 -5.34
C SER A 256 4.82 5.97 -4.42
N ASP A 257 3.77 6.65 -4.89
CA ASP A 257 3.10 7.74 -4.15
C ASP A 257 4.04 8.89 -3.76
N ALA A 258 5.00 9.20 -4.63
CA ALA A 258 5.98 10.26 -4.41
C ALA A 258 5.86 11.39 -5.43
N ALA A 259 6.07 12.62 -4.97
CA ALA A 259 6.34 13.80 -5.78
C ALA A 259 7.85 14.05 -5.79
N ILE A 260 8.49 13.72 -6.91
CA ILE A 260 9.94 13.75 -7.08
C ILE A 260 10.32 14.96 -7.93
N TYR A 261 11.07 15.88 -7.33
CA TYR A 261 11.59 17.07 -7.99
C TYR A 261 13.09 16.90 -8.26
N VAL A 262 13.49 16.83 -9.53
CA VAL A 262 14.89 16.62 -9.94
C VAL A 262 15.44 17.93 -10.51
N ALA A 263 16.31 18.60 -9.76
CA ALA A 263 17.01 19.81 -10.17
C ALA A 263 18.39 19.45 -10.72
N LEU A 264 18.59 19.64 -12.03
CA LEU A 264 19.81 19.30 -12.76
C LEU A 264 20.54 20.55 -13.24
N ASP A 265 21.77 20.69 -12.77
CA ASP A 265 22.68 21.75 -13.21
C ASP A 265 23.05 21.54 -14.69
N VAL A 266 22.77 22.55 -15.50
CA VAL A 266 23.13 22.67 -16.91
C VAL A 266 23.90 23.98 -17.16
N SER A 267 24.68 24.42 -16.17
CA SER A 267 25.66 25.49 -16.32
C SER A 267 26.78 25.11 -17.29
N GLY A 268 27.59 26.08 -17.69
CA GLY A 268 28.73 25.85 -18.60
C GLY A 268 29.76 24.87 -18.03
N SER A 269 29.93 24.81 -16.70
CA SER A 269 30.88 23.91 -16.05
C SER A 269 30.41 22.44 -16.03
N MET A 270 29.13 22.18 -16.32
CA MET A 270 28.58 20.83 -16.46
C MET A 270 28.78 20.24 -17.87
N SER A 271 29.26 21.01 -18.83
CA SER A 271 29.40 20.57 -20.23
C SER A 271 30.31 19.34 -20.40
N GLY A 272 30.09 18.56 -21.45
CA GLY A 272 30.92 17.41 -21.82
C GLY A 272 30.63 16.14 -21.00
N THR A 273 31.67 15.56 -20.38
CA THR A 273 31.58 14.25 -19.70
C THR A 273 30.72 14.28 -18.44
N ARG A 274 30.62 15.44 -17.76
CA ARG A 274 29.75 15.63 -16.60
C ARG A 274 28.28 15.57 -16.99
N MET A 275 27.88 16.37 -17.99
CA MET A 275 26.51 16.34 -18.53
C MET A 275 26.19 14.95 -19.05
N ALA A 276 27.08 14.31 -19.82
CA ALA A 276 26.87 12.96 -20.34
C ALA A 276 26.56 11.92 -19.23
N ALA A 277 27.30 11.96 -18.12
CA ALA A 277 27.03 11.10 -16.96
C ALA A 277 25.69 11.45 -16.29
N GLN A 278 25.37 12.74 -16.13
CA GLN A 278 24.13 13.22 -15.52
C GLN A 278 22.88 12.69 -16.24
N LYS A 279 22.80 12.86 -17.56
CA LYS A 279 21.66 12.36 -18.37
C LYS A 279 21.54 10.86 -18.36
N ALA A 280 22.64 10.15 -18.60
CA ALA A 280 22.59 8.68 -18.63
C ALA A 280 22.22 8.10 -17.25
N GLY A 281 22.71 8.70 -16.16
CA GLY A 281 22.38 8.26 -14.82
C GLY A 281 20.93 8.56 -14.43
N VAL A 282 20.44 9.78 -14.67
CA VAL A 282 19.04 10.13 -14.38
C VAL A 282 18.07 9.34 -15.25
N ALA A 283 18.39 9.09 -16.53
CA ALA A 283 17.58 8.25 -17.41
C ALA A 283 17.48 6.80 -16.90
N ALA A 284 18.60 6.22 -16.46
CA ALA A 284 18.59 4.88 -15.87
C ALA A 284 17.75 4.83 -14.58
N LEU A 285 17.83 5.85 -13.72
CA LEU A 285 16.98 5.95 -12.53
C LEU A 285 15.49 6.03 -12.89
N ILE A 286 15.10 6.83 -13.89
CA ILE A 286 13.69 6.94 -14.34
C ILE A 286 13.18 5.57 -14.80
N ARG A 287 14.00 4.82 -15.54
CA ARG A 287 13.67 3.47 -15.98
C ARG A 287 13.48 2.50 -14.81
N GLU A 288 14.38 2.55 -13.83
CA GLU A 288 14.28 1.73 -12.60
C GLU A 288 13.00 2.04 -11.82
N ILE A 289 12.67 3.32 -11.62
CA ILE A 289 11.43 3.73 -10.95
C ILE A 289 10.21 3.26 -11.76
N GLY A 290 10.22 3.40 -13.08
CA GLY A 290 9.12 2.96 -13.94
C GLY A 290 8.91 1.44 -13.93
N ALA A 291 9.97 0.66 -13.69
CA ALA A 291 9.88 -0.80 -13.59
C ALA A 291 9.34 -1.29 -12.23
N SER A 292 9.45 -0.46 -11.18
CA SER A 292 9.10 -0.82 -9.80
C SER A 292 7.85 -0.13 -9.26
N VAL A 293 7.35 0.92 -9.94
CA VAL A 293 6.19 1.70 -9.49
C VAL A 293 4.92 0.86 -9.37
N ASP A 294 4.20 1.06 -8.27
CA ASP A 294 2.81 0.60 -8.09
C ASP A 294 1.90 1.45 -8.99
N PRO A 295 1.28 0.89 -10.04
CA PRO A 295 0.46 1.65 -11.00
C PRO A 295 -0.72 2.36 -10.34
N ASP A 296 -1.16 1.90 -9.17
CA ASP A 296 -2.29 2.45 -8.45
C ASP A 296 -1.90 3.53 -7.45
N ARG A 297 -0.59 3.74 -7.26
CA ARG A 297 0.00 4.81 -6.46
C ARG A 297 1.09 5.51 -7.29
N PRO A 298 0.70 6.15 -8.40
CA PRO A 298 1.67 6.66 -9.35
C PRO A 298 2.47 7.82 -8.76
N ASN A 299 3.69 8.00 -9.28
CA ASN A 299 4.54 9.12 -8.90
C ASN A 299 4.26 10.36 -9.76
N ASP A 300 4.55 11.53 -9.19
CA ASP A 300 4.72 12.77 -9.94
C ASP A 300 6.22 13.03 -10.09
N ILE A 301 6.68 13.35 -11.30
CA ILE A 301 8.08 13.75 -11.53
C ILE A 301 8.12 15.10 -12.24
N ARG A 302 8.89 16.02 -11.66
CA ARG A 302 9.30 17.26 -12.33
C ARG A 302 10.82 17.31 -12.43
N ILE A 303 11.33 17.44 -13.66
CA ILE A 303 12.76 17.66 -13.90
C ILE A 303 12.94 19.13 -14.30
N VAL A 304 13.83 19.83 -13.60
CA VAL A 304 14.17 21.23 -13.86
C VAL A 304 15.65 21.31 -14.23
N LEU A 305 15.92 21.82 -15.42
CA LEU A 305 17.25 22.14 -15.90
C LEU A 305 17.54 23.60 -15.53
N TRP A 306 18.61 23.85 -14.78
CA TRP A 306 18.93 25.19 -14.27
C TRP A 306 20.39 25.57 -14.53
N ASN A 307 20.63 26.87 -14.70
CA ASN A 307 21.95 27.50 -14.80
C ASN A 307 21.94 28.84 -14.03
N ALA A 308 22.10 29.99 -14.70
CA ALA A 308 21.85 31.30 -14.10
C ALA A 308 20.34 31.52 -13.82
N GLY A 309 19.47 30.80 -14.53
CA GLY A 309 18.02 30.75 -14.34
C GLY A 309 17.48 29.35 -14.69
N VAL A 310 16.16 29.20 -14.81
CA VAL A 310 15.58 27.94 -15.32
C VAL A 310 15.77 27.89 -16.84
N ALA A 311 16.55 26.92 -17.31
CA ALA A 311 16.85 26.69 -18.73
C ALA A 311 15.82 25.79 -19.42
N GLY A 312 15.10 24.96 -18.65
CA GLY A 312 14.02 24.11 -19.14
C GLY A 312 13.39 23.32 -18.01
N ALA A 313 12.17 22.83 -18.22
CA ALA A 313 11.51 21.94 -17.27
C ALA A 313 10.52 21.02 -17.97
N ILE A 314 10.30 19.85 -17.39
CA ILE A 314 9.24 18.91 -17.77
C ILE A 314 8.55 18.42 -16.50
N GLU A 315 7.23 18.33 -16.53
CA GLU A 315 6.41 17.80 -15.44
C GLU A 315 5.49 16.70 -15.99
N ARG A 316 5.38 15.62 -15.23
CA ARG A 316 4.38 14.57 -15.40
C ARG A 316 3.79 14.26 -14.03
N ARG A 317 2.47 14.12 -13.98
CA ARG A 317 1.73 13.74 -12.77
C ARG A 317 1.03 12.44 -13.00
N ASP A 318 0.86 11.67 -11.93
CA ASP A 318 0.22 10.37 -11.94
C ASP A 318 0.76 9.48 -13.08
N MET A 319 2.09 9.41 -13.18
CA MET A 319 2.79 8.79 -14.32
C MET A 319 2.41 7.32 -14.52
N GLY A 320 1.99 6.99 -15.74
CA GLY A 320 1.85 5.61 -16.20
C GLY A 320 3.13 5.07 -16.86
N PRO A 321 3.17 3.78 -17.26
CA PRO A 321 4.36 3.16 -17.85
C PRO A 321 4.92 3.90 -19.08
N ASP A 322 4.04 4.42 -19.94
CA ASP A 322 4.45 5.16 -21.14
C ASP A 322 5.07 6.52 -20.81
N ASP A 323 4.66 7.16 -19.71
CA ASP A 323 5.22 8.43 -19.27
C ASP A 323 6.67 8.29 -18.84
N TYR A 324 7.02 7.18 -18.17
CA TYR A 324 8.40 6.87 -17.78
C TYR A 324 9.30 6.69 -19.01
N ALA A 325 8.86 5.91 -19.99
CA ALA A 325 9.60 5.71 -21.23
C ALA A 325 9.79 7.03 -22.00
N ALA A 326 8.74 7.86 -22.07
CA ALA A 326 8.81 9.17 -22.71
C ALA A 326 9.77 10.14 -21.98
N LEU A 327 9.75 10.14 -20.64
CA LEU A 327 10.62 10.98 -19.82
C LEU A 327 12.10 10.52 -19.90
N GLU A 328 12.34 9.21 -19.94
CA GLU A 328 13.66 8.63 -20.18
C GLU A 328 14.22 9.09 -21.53
N ALA A 329 13.43 8.94 -22.61
CA ALA A 329 13.83 9.35 -23.95
C ALA A 329 14.13 10.86 -24.02
N TRP A 330 13.31 11.68 -23.35
CA TRP A 330 13.54 13.13 -23.24
C TRP A 330 14.86 13.45 -22.55
N MET A 331 15.18 12.76 -21.44
CA MET A 331 16.44 12.97 -20.71
C MET A 331 17.67 12.62 -21.55
N LEU A 332 17.62 11.51 -22.29
CA LEU A 332 18.70 11.08 -23.17
C LEU A 332 18.91 12.03 -24.36
N ALA A 333 17.86 12.72 -24.82
CA ALA A 333 17.91 13.63 -25.97
C ALA A 333 18.55 15.00 -25.68
N LEU A 334 18.81 15.37 -24.42
CA LEU A 334 19.40 16.67 -24.07
C LEU A 334 20.79 16.90 -24.72
N SER A 335 21.26 18.13 -24.82
CA SER A 335 22.63 18.39 -25.31
C SER A 335 23.68 18.04 -24.25
N ASN A 336 24.85 17.55 -24.66
CA ASN A 336 26.02 17.47 -23.77
C ASN A 336 26.74 18.83 -23.66
N SER A 337 26.40 19.79 -24.52
CA SER A 337 26.94 21.15 -24.51
C SER A 337 25.97 22.08 -23.79
N THR A 338 26.41 22.61 -22.66
CA THR A 338 25.64 23.49 -21.77
C THR A 338 26.34 24.84 -21.59
N SER A 339 25.62 25.86 -21.10
CA SER A 339 26.15 27.22 -20.92
C SER A 339 25.40 27.98 -19.82
N GLY A 340 25.96 29.10 -19.38
CA GLY A 340 25.41 29.92 -18.29
C GLY A 340 26.11 29.69 -16.95
N GLY A 341 25.81 30.55 -15.96
CA GLY A 341 26.36 30.46 -14.59
C GLY A 341 25.67 29.39 -13.74
N THR A 342 26.09 29.26 -12.47
CA THR A 342 25.65 28.20 -11.55
C THR A 342 24.87 28.80 -10.38
N SER A 343 23.59 29.15 -10.59
CA SER A 343 22.75 29.79 -9.56
C SER A 343 21.89 28.76 -8.83
N PHE A 344 22.26 28.41 -7.61
CA PHE A 344 21.51 27.41 -6.81
C PHE A 344 20.05 27.85 -6.57
N ASN A 345 19.80 29.15 -6.49
CA ASN A 345 18.44 29.67 -6.33
C ASN A 345 17.51 29.27 -7.50
N ALA A 346 18.04 29.21 -8.73
CA ALA A 346 17.25 28.83 -9.89
C ALA A 346 16.69 27.40 -9.77
N ALA A 347 17.47 26.50 -9.16
CA ALA A 347 17.12 25.10 -8.95
C ALA A 347 15.81 24.91 -8.18
N PHE A 348 15.52 25.76 -7.20
CA PHE A 348 14.37 25.61 -6.29
C PHE A 348 13.18 26.50 -6.64
N SER A 349 13.32 27.39 -7.63
CA SER A 349 12.31 28.39 -7.98
C SER A 349 10.93 27.81 -8.36
N GLN A 350 10.86 26.55 -8.80
CA GLN A 350 9.62 25.89 -9.21
C GLN A 350 9.14 24.81 -8.22
N ALA A 351 9.91 24.54 -7.16
CA ALA A 351 9.63 23.44 -6.23
C ALA A 351 8.32 23.66 -5.45
N ALA A 352 8.08 24.89 -4.97
CA ALA A 352 6.87 25.22 -4.21
C ALA A 352 5.59 24.94 -5.01
N THR A 353 5.54 25.42 -6.26
CA THR A 353 4.39 25.21 -7.16
C THR A 353 4.19 23.74 -7.49
N PHE A 354 5.27 22.99 -7.74
CA PHE A 354 5.18 21.56 -8.00
C PHE A 354 4.60 20.79 -6.82
N PHE A 355 5.11 21.04 -5.61
CA PHE A 355 4.68 20.34 -4.40
C PHE A 355 3.27 20.72 -3.94
N ALA A 356 2.80 21.92 -4.25
CA ALA A 356 1.41 22.31 -3.98
C ALA A 356 0.41 21.43 -4.76
N GLY A 357 0.77 21.00 -5.98
CA GLY A 357 -0.07 20.10 -6.79
C GLY A 357 0.06 18.61 -6.44
N GLY A 358 1.01 18.22 -5.57
CA GLY A 358 1.30 16.81 -5.27
C GLY A 358 0.46 16.17 -4.16
N GLY A 359 -0.49 16.91 -3.57
CA GLY A 359 -1.37 16.38 -2.52
C GLY A 359 -0.62 15.85 -1.28
N SER A 360 -0.93 14.62 -0.86
CA SER A 360 -0.32 13.94 0.28
C SER A 360 0.93 13.11 -0.07
N LYS A 361 1.35 13.08 -1.34
CA LYS A 361 2.51 12.31 -1.80
C LYS A 361 3.79 12.65 -1.02
N ARG A 362 4.68 11.67 -0.86
CA ARG A 362 6.01 11.88 -0.28
C ARG A 362 6.81 12.83 -1.16
N ARG A 363 7.39 13.88 -0.59
CA ARG A 363 8.13 14.91 -1.35
C ARG A 363 9.63 14.64 -1.29
N ILE A 364 10.24 14.49 -2.46
CA ILE A 364 11.68 14.22 -2.61
C ILE A 364 12.26 15.25 -3.58
N VAL A 365 13.43 15.80 -3.25
CA VAL A 365 14.24 16.64 -4.12
C VAL A 365 15.58 15.97 -4.37
N ILE A 366 15.94 15.82 -5.64
CA ILE A 366 17.28 15.44 -6.08
C ILE A 366 17.95 16.70 -6.64
N PHE A 367 19.03 17.13 -6.01
CA PHE A 367 19.80 18.29 -6.43
C PHE A 367 21.19 17.85 -6.92
N VAL A 368 21.42 17.96 -8.24
CA VAL A 368 22.69 17.57 -8.87
C VAL A 368 23.39 18.80 -9.42
N THR A 369 24.67 18.96 -9.07
CA THR A 369 25.54 20.07 -9.50
C THR A 369 26.99 19.61 -9.55
N ASP A 370 27.91 20.46 -10.00
CA ASP A 370 29.35 20.26 -9.73
C ASP A 370 29.77 20.81 -8.37
N GLY A 371 28.92 21.58 -7.68
CA GLY A 371 29.13 22.02 -6.30
C GLY A 371 29.74 23.42 -6.15
N GLU A 372 29.99 24.13 -7.25
CA GLU A 372 30.57 25.49 -7.22
C GLU A 372 29.57 26.56 -7.69
N PRO A 373 28.78 27.16 -6.77
CA PRO A 373 27.79 28.18 -7.11
C PRO A 373 28.45 29.49 -7.55
N SER A 374 27.85 30.15 -8.54
CA SER A 374 28.23 31.47 -9.02
C SER A 374 26.98 32.32 -9.34
N PRO A 375 26.72 33.38 -8.57
CA PRO A 375 27.45 33.84 -7.38
C PRO A 375 27.21 32.94 -6.15
N VAL A 376 28.15 32.91 -5.20
CA VAL A 376 28.03 32.15 -3.94
C VAL A 376 26.81 32.57 -3.11
N SER A 377 26.38 33.84 -3.19
CA SER A 377 25.18 34.34 -2.52
C SER A 377 23.87 33.68 -2.99
N SER A 378 23.88 33.00 -4.14
CA SER A 378 22.73 32.23 -4.61
C SER A 378 22.37 31.07 -3.66
N VAL A 379 23.34 30.54 -2.89
CA VAL A 379 23.11 29.48 -1.90
C VAL A 379 22.24 29.97 -0.75
N ASP A 380 22.49 31.17 -0.22
CA ASP A 380 21.71 31.74 0.89
C ASP A 380 20.24 31.96 0.47
N THR A 381 20.04 32.35 -0.79
CA THR A 381 18.71 32.53 -1.38
C THR A 381 17.99 31.19 -1.58
N ALA A 382 18.72 30.16 -2.02
CA ALA A 382 18.19 28.80 -2.15
C ALA A 382 17.77 28.23 -0.79
N VAL A 383 18.61 28.36 0.25
CA VAL A 383 18.29 27.93 1.63
C VAL A 383 17.04 28.65 2.16
N THR A 384 16.92 29.95 1.89
CA THR A 384 15.71 30.73 2.26
C THR A 384 14.47 30.19 1.55
N THR A 385 14.57 29.84 0.27
CA THR A 385 13.47 29.26 -0.51
C THR A 385 13.09 27.87 0.02
N ILE A 386 14.07 27.01 0.29
CA ILE A 386 13.89 25.66 0.85
C ILE A 386 13.12 25.72 2.17
N ALA A 387 13.42 26.68 3.05
CA ALA A 387 12.74 26.86 4.33
C ALA A 387 11.23 27.18 4.19
N THR A 388 10.77 27.59 3.00
CA THR A 388 9.35 27.84 2.71
C THR A 388 8.63 26.65 2.08
N LEU A 389 9.36 25.62 1.66
CA LEU A 389 8.77 24.44 1.03
C LEU A 389 8.01 23.60 2.04
N PRO A 390 6.94 22.88 1.62
CA PRO A 390 6.40 21.80 2.41
C PRO A 390 7.52 20.79 2.76
N PRO A 391 7.41 20.05 3.89
CA PRO A 391 8.44 19.09 4.28
C PRO A 391 8.80 18.14 3.13
N ALA A 392 10.08 18.13 2.76
CA ALA A 392 10.64 17.35 1.67
C ALA A 392 12.07 16.90 2.03
N ASP A 393 12.43 15.70 1.60
CA ASP A 393 13.81 15.19 1.68
C ASP A 393 14.61 15.78 0.50
N ILE A 394 15.74 16.43 0.77
CA ILE A 394 16.59 17.08 -0.23
C ILE A 394 17.96 16.43 -0.21
N PHE A 395 18.28 15.73 -1.28
CA PHE A 395 19.53 15.00 -1.46
C PHE A 395 20.45 15.76 -2.43
N GLY A 396 21.68 16.04 -1.99
CA GLY A 396 22.67 16.78 -2.76
C GLY A 396 23.73 15.86 -3.38
N PHE A 397 24.05 16.07 -4.66
CA PHE A 397 25.06 15.30 -5.38
C PHE A 397 26.02 16.21 -6.14
N ASN A 398 27.32 15.96 -5.98
CA ASN A 398 28.37 16.64 -6.73
C ASN A 398 28.89 15.75 -7.86
N ILE A 399 29.05 16.30 -9.06
CA ILE A 399 29.78 15.65 -10.16
C ILE A 399 31.16 16.29 -10.30
N ALA A 400 32.19 15.44 -10.28
CA ALA A 400 33.61 15.73 -10.47
C ALA A 400 34.31 16.54 -9.37
N LEU A 401 33.76 17.68 -8.92
CA LEU A 401 34.46 18.52 -7.93
C LEU A 401 34.20 18.02 -6.50
N THR A 402 35.28 17.90 -5.74
CA THR A 402 35.26 17.35 -4.37
C THR A 402 34.79 18.34 -3.31
N ASN A 403 34.64 19.62 -3.66
CA ASN A 403 34.17 20.64 -2.72
C ASN A 403 32.66 20.53 -2.53
N THR A 404 32.24 19.86 -1.46
CA THR A 404 30.83 19.67 -1.12
C THR A 404 30.25 20.77 -0.23
N THR A 405 31.06 21.76 0.18
CA THR A 405 30.71 22.77 1.19
C THR A 405 29.38 23.48 0.90
N PHE A 406 29.11 23.83 -0.36
CA PHE A 406 27.90 24.54 -0.74
C PHE A 406 26.69 23.61 -0.92
N THR A 407 26.90 22.46 -1.56
CA THR A 407 25.86 21.44 -1.74
C THR A 407 25.38 20.88 -0.40
N ALA A 408 26.28 20.70 0.57
CA ALA A 408 25.96 20.24 1.92
C ALA A 408 25.10 21.24 2.72
N ARG A 409 24.98 22.49 2.28
CA ARG A 409 24.03 23.47 2.86
C ARG A 409 22.61 23.33 2.31
N ILE A 410 22.47 22.71 1.15
CA ILE A 410 21.20 22.45 0.47
C ILE A 410 20.65 21.09 0.90
N ASP A 411 21.53 20.11 1.04
CA ASP A 411 21.22 18.77 1.54
C ASP A 411 20.65 18.82 2.98
N ASN A 412 19.49 18.22 3.19
CA ASN A 412 18.84 18.15 4.51
C ASN A 412 18.75 16.73 5.07
N THR A 413 19.48 15.78 4.49
CA THR A 413 19.53 14.36 4.85
C THR A 413 20.90 13.97 5.41
N PRO A 414 21.44 14.66 6.44
CA PRO A 414 22.87 14.73 6.77
C PRO A 414 23.61 13.40 7.06
N VAL A 415 22.89 12.28 7.17
CA VAL A 415 23.46 10.95 7.40
C VAL A 415 24.07 10.32 6.14
N ASP A 416 23.64 10.70 4.94
CA ASP A 416 24.24 10.20 3.70
C ASP A 416 25.44 11.04 3.21
N GLY A 417 25.47 12.32 3.59
CA GLY A 417 26.48 13.27 3.10
C GLY A 417 26.30 13.55 1.61
N VAL A 418 27.17 14.39 1.04
CA VAL A 418 27.11 14.71 -0.40
C VAL A 418 28.06 13.79 -1.17
N PRO A 419 27.56 12.86 -2.01
CA PRO A 419 28.43 12.01 -2.83
C PRO A 419 29.15 12.83 -3.91
N VAL A 420 30.40 12.47 -4.18
CA VAL A 420 31.19 13.04 -5.28
C VAL A 420 31.36 12.00 -6.37
N ILE A 421 30.62 12.16 -7.47
CA ILE A 421 30.58 11.23 -8.59
C ILE A 421 31.73 11.53 -9.57
N PRO A 422 32.53 10.54 -9.99
CA PRO A 422 33.52 10.71 -11.03
C PRO A 422 32.91 11.19 -12.36
N PRO A 423 33.55 12.13 -13.08
CA PRO A 423 33.03 12.58 -14.37
C PRO A 423 32.99 11.41 -15.36
N GLY A 424 31.88 11.28 -16.10
CA GLY A 424 31.71 10.22 -17.09
C GLY A 424 31.31 8.85 -16.53
N ASN A 425 30.99 8.73 -15.23
CA ASN A 425 30.54 7.46 -14.63
C ASN A 425 29.04 7.49 -14.27
N PRO A 426 28.14 7.17 -15.22
CA PRO A 426 26.69 7.18 -14.95
C PRO A 426 26.26 6.10 -13.96
N GLN A 427 26.97 4.97 -13.90
CA GLN A 427 26.64 3.87 -12.97
C GLN A 427 26.88 4.29 -11.52
N ALA A 428 27.99 4.99 -11.25
CA ALA A 428 28.23 5.57 -9.93
C ALA A 428 27.16 6.61 -9.56
N LEU A 429 26.68 7.41 -10.53
CA LEU A 429 25.59 8.35 -10.28
C LEU A 429 24.29 7.63 -9.92
N VAL A 430 23.87 6.62 -10.68
CA VAL A 430 22.66 5.84 -10.38
C VAL A 430 22.76 5.20 -9.00
N ALA A 431 23.89 4.57 -8.69
CA ALA A 431 24.14 3.96 -7.39
C ALA A 431 24.00 4.97 -6.24
N SER A 432 24.51 6.20 -6.41
CA SER A 432 24.33 7.27 -5.43
C SER A 432 22.88 7.76 -5.35
N LEU A 433 22.21 7.96 -6.49
CA LEU A 433 20.83 8.46 -6.54
C LEU A 433 19.83 7.48 -5.92
N ARG A 434 20.04 6.16 -6.05
CA ARG A 434 19.21 5.13 -5.38
C ARG A 434 19.12 5.36 -3.86
N GLY A 435 20.18 5.92 -3.25
CA GLY A 435 20.22 6.25 -1.83
C GLY A 435 19.10 7.20 -1.39
N ALA A 436 18.57 8.02 -2.29
CA ALA A 436 17.46 8.93 -2.03
C ALA A 436 16.10 8.22 -1.83
N PHE A 437 15.98 6.96 -2.26
CA PHE A 437 14.69 6.26 -2.34
C PHE A 437 14.54 5.09 -1.36
N GLY A 438 15.63 4.54 -0.85
CA GLY A 438 15.63 3.33 0.00
C GLY A 438 15.75 3.57 1.51
N ASN A 439 15.60 2.49 2.30
CA ASN A 439 15.73 2.50 3.77
C ASN A 439 17.19 2.45 4.27
N GLY A 440 18.13 2.88 3.43
CA GLY A 440 19.58 2.81 3.66
C GLY A 440 20.25 1.69 2.84
N PRO A 441 21.59 1.72 2.78
CA PRO A 441 22.37 0.69 2.08
C PRO A 441 22.38 -0.62 2.86
N ASP A 442 22.40 -1.74 2.13
CA ASP A 442 22.82 -3.02 2.66
C ASP A 442 24.35 -3.12 2.67
N MET A 443 24.88 -4.01 3.51
CA MET A 443 26.32 -4.27 3.56
C MET A 443 26.71 -5.28 2.48
N ASN A 444 27.85 -5.03 1.84
CA ASN A 444 28.49 -6.00 0.95
C ASN A 444 28.89 -7.27 1.74
N PRO A 445 28.44 -8.47 1.32
CA PRO A 445 28.70 -9.72 2.03
C PRO A 445 30.18 -10.05 2.24
N ALA A 446 31.06 -9.64 1.31
CA ALA A 446 32.50 -9.82 1.47
C ALA A 446 33.03 -9.04 2.70
N HIS A 447 32.48 -7.86 2.97
CA HIS A 447 32.80 -7.05 4.15
C HIS A 447 32.26 -7.67 5.43
N ILE A 448 31.05 -8.25 5.41
CA ILE A 448 30.47 -8.98 6.55
C ILE A 448 31.40 -10.13 6.95
N ILE A 449 31.78 -10.99 6.00
CA ILE A 449 32.66 -12.14 6.25
C ILE A 449 34.02 -11.67 6.74
N ARG A 450 34.61 -10.67 6.08
CA ARG A 450 35.92 -10.12 6.48
C ARG A 450 35.88 -9.57 7.90
N GLU A 451 34.81 -8.91 8.30
CA GLU A 451 34.67 -8.39 9.66
C GLU A 451 34.53 -9.52 10.68
N CYS A 452 33.77 -10.57 10.38
CA CYS A 452 33.69 -11.77 11.23
C CYS A 452 35.07 -12.41 11.45
N LEU A 453 35.91 -12.43 10.41
CA LEU A 453 37.28 -12.95 10.51
C LEU A 453 38.21 -12.03 11.32
N THR A 454 38.11 -10.70 11.15
CA THR A 454 39.15 -9.76 11.59
C THR A 454 38.84 -9.01 12.89
N ASN A 455 37.56 -8.84 13.25
CA ASN A 455 37.17 -8.08 14.44
C ASN A 455 37.66 -8.76 15.72
N ARG A 456 38.31 -8.00 16.62
CA ARG A 456 38.92 -8.54 17.85
C ARG A 456 38.00 -8.53 19.07
N ASP A 457 36.93 -7.74 19.03
CA ASP A 457 35.99 -7.61 20.15
C ASP A 457 34.98 -8.77 20.15
N TRP A 458 34.49 -9.17 18.98
CA TRP A 458 33.47 -10.22 18.84
C TRP A 458 33.72 -11.24 17.72
N GLY A 459 34.68 -10.98 16.83
CA GLY A 459 35.02 -11.86 15.71
C GLY A 459 36.11 -12.88 16.06
N LEU A 460 36.70 -13.50 15.03
CA LEU A 460 37.79 -14.48 15.17
C LEU A 460 39.17 -13.85 15.39
N GLY A 461 39.30 -12.53 15.25
CA GLY A 461 40.51 -11.77 15.60
C GLY A 461 41.73 -11.99 14.68
N TYR A 462 41.55 -12.54 13.47
CA TYR A 462 42.63 -12.68 12.49
C TYR A 462 43.19 -11.32 12.05
N SER A 463 44.48 -11.28 11.75
CA SER A 463 45.11 -10.08 11.23
C SER A 463 44.68 -9.81 9.80
N THR A 464 44.56 -8.53 9.44
CA THR A 464 44.21 -8.12 8.06
C THR A 464 45.21 -8.61 7.00
N VAL A 465 46.44 -8.96 7.39
CA VAL A 465 47.45 -9.54 6.49
C VAL A 465 47.20 -11.01 6.16
N GLU A 466 46.33 -11.68 6.91
CA GLU A 466 45.89 -13.06 6.69
C GLU A 466 44.68 -13.14 5.75
N ILE A 467 44.20 -12.00 5.25
CA ILE A 467 43.09 -11.90 4.29
C ILE A 467 43.68 -11.71 2.88
N GLY A 468 43.34 -12.63 1.98
CA GLY A 468 43.80 -12.67 0.60
C GLY A 468 43.16 -11.61 -0.31
N ALA A 469 43.73 -11.46 -1.51
CA ALA A 469 43.30 -10.45 -2.47
C ALA A 469 41.94 -10.80 -3.14
N SER A 470 41.49 -12.05 -3.08
CA SER A 470 40.20 -12.47 -3.65
C SER A 470 39.02 -11.72 -3.05
N PHE A 471 39.10 -11.28 -1.79
CA PHE A 471 38.04 -10.49 -1.13
C PHE A 471 37.71 -9.21 -1.91
N THR A 472 38.72 -8.53 -2.46
CA THR A 472 38.50 -7.31 -3.27
C THR A 472 37.72 -7.65 -4.55
N GLY A 473 38.10 -8.72 -5.25
CA GLY A 473 37.42 -9.16 -6.46
C GLY A 473 35.98 -9.64 -6.21
N ALA A 474 35.76 -10.34 -5.10
CA ALA A 474 34.43 -10.73 -4.65
C ALA A 474 33.57 -9.51 -4.30
N ALA A 475 34.13 -8.53 -3.56
CA ALA A 475 33.44 -7.30 -3.21
C ALA A 475 33.02 -6.49 -4.45
N ASP A 476 33.90 -6.38 -5.44
CA ASP A 476 33.59 -5.71 -6.71
C ASP A 476 32.45 -6.41 -7.48
N THR A 477 32.51 -7.74 -7.55
CA THR A 477 31.50 -8.55 -8.24
C THR A 477 30.14 -8.40 -7.57
N LEU A 478 30.07 -8.54 -6.24
CA LEU A 478 28.83 -8.40 -5.46
C LEU A 478 28.25 -6.99 -5.58
N TYR A 479 29.11 -5.96 -5.59
CA TYR A 479 28.69 -4.57 -5.79
C TYR A 479 28.06 -4.37 -7.17
N THR A 480 28.70 -4.87 -8.23
CA THR A 480 28.15 -4.80 -9.60
C THR A 480 26.85 -5.61 -9.74
N GLU A 481 26.74 -6.73 -9.02
CA GLU A 481 25.51 -7.53 -8.97
C GLU A 481 24.40 -6.89 -8.12
N GLY A 482 24.67 -5.81 -7.37
CA GLY A 482 23.72 -5.24 -6.42
C GLY A 482 23.34 -6.21 -5.30
N PHE A 483 24.27 -7.08 -4.89
CA PHE A 483 24.03 -8.15 -3.91
C PHE A 483 24.42 -7.70 -2.50
N GLY A 484 23.58 -6.89 -1.88
CA GLY A 484 23.72 -6.46 -0.49
C GLY A 484 22.95 -7.37 0.48
N LEU A 485 23.44 -7.49 1.72
CA LEU A 485 22.74 -8.16 2.82
C LEU A 485 22.62 -7.26 4.05
N SER A 486 21.51 -7.39 4.76
CA SER A 486 21.30 -6.84 6.10
C SER A 486 20.97 -7.95 7.07
N LEU A 487 21.93 -8.30 7.91
CA LEU A 487 21.82 -9.39 8.88
C LEU A 487 22.12 -8.88 10.28
N ILE A 488 21.41 -9.42 11.27
CA ILE A 488 21.71 -9.21 12.68
C ILE A 488 22.54 -10.40 13.14
N TRP A 489 23.74 -10.14 13.64
CA TRP A 489 24.54 -11.13 14.35
C TRP A 489 24.16 -11.14 15.82
N GLN A 490 23.81 -12.30 16.35
CA GLN A 490 23.53 -12.54 17.76
C GLN A 490 24.38 -13.72 18.23
N GLN A 491 24.78 -13.72 19.51
CA GLN A 491 25.66 -14.76 20.09
C GLN A 491 24.91 -16.05 20.45
N ASP A 492 23.72 -16.27 19.89
CA ASP A 492 22.93 -17.49 20.06
C ASP A 492 23.34 -18.62 19.09
N SER A 493 24.15 -18.31 18.08
CA SER A 493 24.78 -19.26 17.15
C SER A 493 26.30 -19.09 17.09
N SER A 494 27.02 -20.02 16.45
CA SER A 494 28.47 -19.89 16.25
C SER A 494 28.77 -18.90 15.11
N ILE A 495 29.93 -18.24 15.15
CA ILE A 495 30.31 -17.27 14.11
C ILE A 495 30.53 -17.99 12.78
N GLU A 496 30.97 -19.24 12.82
CA GLU A 496 31.11 -20.13 11.67
C GLU A 496 29.75 -20.41 11.02
N ASP A 497 28.68 -20.67 11.80
CA ASP A 497 27.33 -20.87 11.26
C ASP A 497 26.81 -19.58 10.60
N PHE A 498 27.10 -18.42 11.20
CA PHE A 498 26.74 -17.13 10.62
C PHE A 498 27.48 -16.85 9.31
N ILE A 499 28.80 -17.09 9.26
CA ILE A 499 29.57 -17.02 8.02
C ILE A 499 29.00 -17.98 6.98
N GLY A 500 28.66 -19.22 7.38
CA GLY A 500 28.03 -20.22 6.51
C GLY A 500 26.70 -19.72 5.93
N SER A 501 25.86 -19.08 6.74
CA SER A 501 24.64 -18.43 6.28
C SER A 501 24.94 -17.36 5.22
N VAL A 502 25.91 -16.46 5.45
CA VAL A 502 26.30 -15.43 4.47
C VAL A 502 26.80 -16.06 3.16
N LEU A 503 27.63 -17.10 3.24
CA LEU A 503 28.15 -17.82 2.07
C LEU A 503 27.01 -18.47 1.25
N ASN A 504 26.01 -19.05 1.92
CA ASN A 504 24.83 -19.64 1.26
C ASN A 504 24.00 -18.59 0.52
N HIS A 505 23.91 -17.35 1.03
CA HIS A 505 23.20 -16.28 0.33
C HIS A 505 23.88 -15.95 -1.00
N ILE A 506 25.20 -15.74 -0.98
CA ILE A 506 25.96 -15.25 -2.15
C ILE A 506 26.46 -16.33 -3.12
N ASP A 507 26.30 -17.61 -2.75
CA ASP A 507 26.86 -18.77 -3.43
C ASP A 507 28.39 -18.64 -3.58
N ALA A 508 29.08 -18.87 -2.46
CA ALA A 508 30.53 -18.71 -2.37
C ALA A 508 31.16 -19.74 -1.43
N THR A 509 32.48 -19.91 -1.55
CA THR A 509 33.29 -20.73 -0.66
C THR A 509 34.39 -19.90 -0.02
N LEU A 510 34.52 -20.01 1.29
CA LEU A 510 35.62 -19.45 2.08
C LEU A 510 36.59 -20.56 2.43
N PHE A 511 37.89 -20.36 2.17
CA PHE A 511 38.92 -21.35 2.49
C PHE A 511 40.26 -20.67 2.76
N ILE A 512 41.20 -21.41 3.34
CA ILE A 512 42.59 -20.97 3.47
C ILE A 512 43.38 -21.56 2.30
N ASP A 513 43.96 -20.72 1.47
CA ASP A 513 44.91 -21.15 0.44
C ASP A 513 46.15 -21.71 1.15
N ARG A 514 46.45 -22.99 0.89
CA ARG A 514 47.52 -23.71 1.60
C ARG A 514 48.93 -23.27 1.21
N ARG A 515 49.08 -22.61 0.06
CA ARG A 515 50.36 -22.11 -0.46
C ARG A 515 50.67 -20.74 0.10
N THR A 516 49.66 -19.88 0.21
CA THR A 516 49.83 -18.51 0.73
C THR A 516 49.56 -18.41 2.23
N GLY A 517 48.79 -19.34 2.80
CA GLY A 517 48.29 -19.28 4.18
C GLY A 517 47.20 -18.24 4.39
N LEU A 518 46.64 -17.67 3.32
CA LEU A 518 45.67 -16.57 3.38
C LEU A 518 44.24 -17.10 3.24
N TRP A 519 43.31 -16.42 3.90
CA TRP A 519 41.88 -16.61 3.67
C TRP A 519 41.51 -16.07 2.29
N GLU A 520 40.91 -16.92 1.46
CA GLU A 520 40.40 -16.57 0.14
C GLU A 520 38.88 -16.80 0.08
N LEU A 521 38.17 -15.88 -0.57
CA LEU A 521 36.74 -15.91 -0.82
C LEU A 521 36.50 -16.09 -2.32
N LYS A 522 35.89 -17.21 -2.70
CA LYS A 522 35.60 -17.54 -4.10
C LYS A 522 34.10 -17.59 -4.35
N LEU A 523 33.60 -16.69 -5.20
CA LEU A 523 32.21 -16.70 -5.67
C LEU A 523 32.02 -17.78 -6.74
N ILE A 524 30.85 -18.41 -6.74
CA ILE A 524 30.48 -19.42 -7.74
C ILE A 524 29.79 -18.71 -8.90
N ARG A 525 30.51 -18.49 -10.01
CA ARG A 525 30.04 -17.73 -11.19
C ARG A 525 30.47 -18.39 -12.52
N ALA A 526 29.91 -17.88 -13.62
CA ALA A 526 30.24 -18.25 -15.00
C ALA A 526 31.46 -17.46 -15.52
N ASP A 527 32.58 -17.53 -14.80
CA ASP A 527 33.77 -16.69 -14.99
C ASP A 527 34.94 -17.41 -15.70
N TYR A 528 34.67 -18.55 -16.35
CA TYR A 528 35.68 -19.39 -16.99
C TYR A 528 35.38 -19.66 -18.46
N VAL A 529 36.42 -19.97 -19.23
CA VAL A 529 36.31 -20.48 -20.61
C VAL A 529 36.47 -22.00 -20.57
N ALA A 530 35.44 -22.76 -20.92
CA ALA A 530 35.43 -24.22 -20.77
C ALA A 530 36.66 -24.91 -21.40
N ALA A 531 37.10 -24.46 -22.58
CA ALA A 531 38.24 -25.03 -23.29
C ALA A 531 39.59 -24.82 -22.58
N SER A 532 39.73 -23.82 -21.71
CA SER A 532 40.97 -23.57 -20.97
C SER A 532 41.05 -24.30 -19.63
N LEU A 533 40.00 -25.03 -19.24
CA LEU A 533 39.95 -25.74 -17.97
C LEU A 533 40.88 -26.98 -17.99
N PRO A 534 41.50 -27.32 -16.84
CA PRO A 534 42.27 -28.55 -16.68
C PRO A 534 41.44 -29.79 -17.03
N LEU A 535 41.99 -30.67 -17.87
CA LEU A 535 41.34 -31.93 -18.27
C LEU A 535 41.79 -33.06 -17.32
N PHE A 536 40.80 -33.71 -16.73
CA PHE A 536 40.97 -34.91 -15.93
C PHE A 536 40.31 -36.10 -16.62
N ASP A 537 41.11 -37.12 -16.91
CA ASP A 537 40.75 -38.32 -17.66
C ASP A 537 41.34 -39.59 -17.02
N ASP A 538 41.22 -40.72 -17.70
CA ASP A 538 41.71 -42.02 -17.21
C ASP A 538 43.25 -42.06 -16.97
N THR A 539 44.01 -41.03 -17.35
CA THR A 539 45.47 -40.94 -17.10
C THR A 539 45.82 -40.26 -15.78
N ASN A 540 44.92 -39.44 -15.23
CA ASN A 540 45.20 -38.63 -14.04
C ASN A 540 44.13 -38.75 -12.93
N VAL A 541 43.01 -39.40 -13.22
CA VAL A 541 42.06 -39.92 -12.23
C VAL A 541 42.51 -41.31 -11.78
N VAL A 542 42.80 -41.46 -10.49
CA VAL A 542 43.24 -42.71 -9.85
C VAL A 542 42.05 -43.59 -9.47
N ASP A 543 40.98 -42.97 -8.96
CA ASP A 543 39.72 -43.64 -8.63
C ASP A 543 38.54 -42.76 -9.06
N TRP A 544 37.61 -43.34 -9.80
CA TRP A 544 36.39 -42.66 -10.26
C TRP A 544 35.26 -42.66 -9.21
N GLY A 545 35.45 -43.35 -8.08
CA GLY A 545 34.55 -43.34 -6.94
C GLY A 545 33.08 -43.62 -7.31
N ARG A 546 32.17 -42.82 -6.75
CA ARG A 546 30.73 -42.88 -7.04
C ARG A 546 30.27 -41.58 -7.65
N LEU A 547 30.05 -41.58 -8.96
CA LEU A 547 29.41 -40.49 -9.70
C LEU A 547 27.96 -40.90 -10.02
N GLY A 548 27.00 -40.00 -9.79
CA GLY A 548 25.59 -40.26 -10.02
C GLY A 548 24.78 -39.00 -10.33
N ARG A 549 23.63 -39.19 -10.97
CA ARG A 549 22.63 -38.14 -11.24
C ARG A 549 21.40 -38.40 -10.39
N ARG A 550 20.72 -37.35 -9.93
CA ARG A 550 19.41 -37.48 -9.28
C ARG A 550 18.38 -38.01 -10.28
N ALA A 551 17.42 -38.81 -9.79
CA ALA A 551 16.33 -39.29 -10.61
C ALA A 551 15.46 -38.11 -11.07
N PRO A 552 14.92 -38.11 -12.30
CA PRO A 552 14.05 -37.04 -12.78
C PRO A 552 12.82 -36.78 -11.90
N SER A 553 12.32 -37.80 -11.20
CA SER A 553 11.19 -37.70 -10.25
C SER A 553 11.49 -36.87 -9.00
N ASP A 554 12.77 -36.65 -8.70
CA ASP A 554 13.21 -36.00 -7.46
C ASP A 554 13.69 -34.55 -7.72
N LEU A 555 13.55 -34.07 -8.96
CA LEU A 555 13.98 -32.74 -9.35
C LEU A 555 12.92 -31.70 -8.99
N VAL A 556 13.38 -30.63 -8.34
CA VAL A 556 12.53 -29.49 -7.98
C VAL A 556 12.17 -28.72 -9.25
N ASN A 557 10.89 -28.41 -9.43
CA ASN A 557 10.40 -27.60 -10.55
C ASN A 557 9.79 -26.26 -10.11
N SER A 558 9.74 -26.00 -8.79
CA SER A 558 9.35 -24.72 -8.20
C SER A 558 10.19 -24.39 -6.97
N VAL A 559 10.72 -23.18 -6.88
CA VAL A 559 11.48 -22.70 -5.70
C VAL A 559 10.80 -21.46 -5.15
N THR A 560 10.51 -21.49 -3.85
CA THR A 560 10.06 -20.33 -3.07
C THR A 560 11.22 -19.81 -2.20
N VAL A 561 11.60 -18.55 -2.36
CA VAL A 561 12.56 -17.86 -1.49
C VAL A 561 11.81 -16.99 -0.49
N ARG A 562 12.08 -17.17 0.81
CA ARG A 562 11.65 -16.26 1.88
C ARG A 562 12.77 -15.27 2.20
N PHE A 563 12.42 -14.00 2.35
CA PHE A 563 13.34 -12.89 2.60
C PHE A 563 12.70 -11.89 3.59
N THR A 564 13.47 -10.93 4.12
CA THR A 564 12.95 -9.94 5.08
C THR A 564 12.67 -8.62 4.37
N ASP A 565 11.42 -8.25 4.14
CA ASP A 565 11.09 -7.06 3.36
C ASP A 565 11.61 -5.77 4.02
N ALA A 566 12.28 -4.91 3.26
CA ALA A 566 12.90 -3.69 3.77
C ALA A 566 11.88 -2.66 4.32
N TRP A 567 10.64 -2.66 3.84
CA TRP A 567 9.65 -1.62 4.16
C TRP A 567 8.79 -2.01 5.34
N THR A 568 8.41 -3.28 5.42
CA THR A 568 7.55 -3.83 6.47
C THR A 568 8.35 -4.41 7.63
N ASP A 569 9.62 -4.78 7.42
CA ASP A 569 10.42 -5.62 8.32
C ASP A 569 9.79 -7.01 8.58
N ASP A 570 8.79 -7.42 7.78
CA ASP A 570 8.13 -8.72 7.85
C ASP A 570 8.72 -9.71 6.84
N THR A 571 8.42 -11.02 7.01
CA THR A 571 8.85 -12.05 6.06
C THR A 571 8.07 -11.97 4.75
N GLY A 572 8.75 -11.64 3.65
CA GLY A 572 8.24 -11.74 2.29
C GLY A 572 8.61 -13.08 1.63
N ALA A 573 7.90 -13.46 0.57
CA ALA A 573 8.20 -14.66 -0.20
C ALA A 573 8.03 -14.43 -1.70
N VAL A 574 8.89 -15.05 -2.51
CA VAL A 574 8.76 -15.07 -3.98
C VAL A 574 8.93 -16.50 -4.48
N SER A 575 8.08 -16.92 -5.41
CA SER A 575 8.17 -18.24 -6.04
C SER A 575 8.48 -18.11 -7.52
N VAL A 576 9.34 -19.00 -8.01
CA VAL A 576 9.73 -19.13 -9.42
C VAL A 576 9.51 -20.58 -9.83
N THR A 577 8.84 -20.82 -10.97
CA THR A 577 8.42 -22.16 -11.41
C THR A 577 8.75 -22.41 -12.88
N ASP A 578 9.37 -23.56 -13.17
CA ASP A 578 9.61 -24.04 -14.54
C ASP A 578 8.34 -24.68 -15.11
N THR A 579 7.53 -23.87 -15.82
CA THR A 579 6.23 -24.29 -16.37
C THR A 579 6.33 -25.41 -17.39
N ALA A 580 7.41 -25.49 -18.16
CA ALA A 580 7.61 -26.54 -19.15
C ALA A 580 7.79 -27.91 -18.48
N ARG A 581 8.53 -27.95 -17.37
CA ARG A 581 8.69 -29.18 -16.58
C ARG A 581 7.45 -29.58 -15.82
N VAL A 582 6.71 -28.63 -15.25
CA VAL A 582 5.43 -28.92 -14.59
C VAL A 582 4.45 -29.56 -15.57
N GLN A 583 4.38 -29.05 -16.81
CA GLN A 583 3.55 -29.64 -17.86
C GLN A 583 4.01 -31.05 -18.29
N ALA A 584 5.32 -31.28 -18.37
CA ALA A 584 5.86 -32.58 -18.75
C ALA A 584 5.69 -33.66 -17.66
N MET A 585 5.72 -33.25 -16.40
CA MET A 585 5.69 -34.16 -15.24
C MET A 585 4.27 -34.33 -14.65
N GLY A 586 3.37 -33.36 -14.88
CA GLY A 586 1.99 -33.39 -14.39
C GLY A 586 1.83 -33.05 -12.91
N GLU A 587 2.90 -32.68 -12.20
CA GLU A 587 2.92 -32.37 -10.77
C GLU A 587 3.94 -31.26 -10.46
N VAL A 588 3.66 -30.46 -9.42
CA VAL A 588 4.56 -29.42 -8.90
C VAL A 588 5.36 -29.98 -7.71
N ILE A 589 6.67 -30.05 -7.87
CA ILE A 589 7.62 -30.40 -6.80
C ILE A 589 8.31 -29.11 -6.36
N ALA A 590 7.82 -28.55 -5.23
CA ALA A 590 8.27 -27.29 -4.70
C ALA A 590 9.22 -27.46 -3.51
N THR A 591 10.16 -26.52 -3.35
CA THR A 591 10.97 -26.36 -2.13
C THR A 591 10.98 -24.90 -1.68
N THR A 592 11.15 -24.67 -0.38
CA THR A 592 11.29 -23.32 0.18
C THR A 592 12.70 -23.12 0.74
N LEU A 593 13.33 -21.99 0.44
CA LEU A 593 14.65 -21.60 0.91
C LEU A 593 14.59 -20.27 1.66
N ASP A 594 15.39 -20.14 2.71
CA ASP A 594 15.40 -18.98 3.61
C ASP A 594 16.64 -18.13 3.40
N TYR A 595 16.42 -16.87 3.03
CA TYR A 595 17.46 -15.86 2.85
C TYR A 595 17.09 -14.57 3.60
N PRO A 596 17.02 -14.59 4.95
CA PRO A 596 16.54 -13.47 5.75
C PRO A 596 17.43 -12.21 5.65
N GLY A 597 18.67 -12.34 5.15
CA GLY A 597 19.56 -11.21 4.90
C GLY A 597 19.21 -10.41 3.66
N ILE A 598 18.45 -10.99 2.72
CA ILE A 598 17.97 -10.27 1.53
C ILE A 598 16.83 -9.35 1.95
N ARG A 599 16.94 -8.07 1.60
CA ARG A 599 15.94 -7.05 1.96
C ARG A 599 14.98 -6.67 0.83
N TYR A 600 15.29 -7.10 -0.39
CA TYR A 600 14.67 -6.59 -1.60
C TYR A 600 14.19 -7.71 -2.51
N GLN A 601 12.95 -7.60 -2.97
CA GLN A 601 12.29 -8.62 -3.78
C GLN A 601 13.03 -8.93 -5.08
N GLY A 602 13.57 -7.90 -5.76
CA GLY A 602 14.32 -8.08 -7.01
C GLY A 602 15.55 -8.98 -6.85
N LEU A 603 16.26 -8.87 -5.72
CA LEU A 603 17.36 -9.78 -5.39
C LEU A 603 16.84 -11.18 -5.05
N ALA A 604 15.76 -11.30 -4.28
CA ALA A 604 15.14 -12.58 -3.95
C ALA A 604 14.69 -13.37 -5.20
N ILE A 605 14.16 -12.70 -6.23
CA ILE A 605 13.81 -13.33 -7.53
C ILE A 605 15.05 -13.92 -8.19
N ARG A 606 16.13 -13.14 -8.31
CA ARG A 606 17.37 -13.60 -8.96
C ARG A 606 17.98 -14.80 -8.24
N VAL A 607 17.91 -14.81 -6.90
CA VAL A 607 18.35 -15.93 -6.07
C VAL A 607 17.44 -17.16 -6.26
N ALA A 608 16.12 -16.97 -6.31
CA ALA A 608 15.18 -18.06 -6.59
C ALA A 608 15.39 -18.68 -7.99
N GLU A 609 15.65 -17.87 -9.01
CA GLU A 609 15.98 -18.33 -10.37
C GLU A 609 17.30 -19.10 -10.41
N ARG A 610 18.33 -18.61 -9.70
CA ARG A 610 19.61 -19.30 -9.53
C ARG A 610 19.42 -20.69 -8.92
N ASP A 611 18.69 -20.76 -7.81
CA ASP A 611 18.50 -22.01 -7.06
C ASP A 611 17.60 -22.98 -7.81
N LEU A 612 16.55 -22.49 -8.48
CA LEU A 612 15.72 -23.33 -9.36
C LEU A 612 16.56 -23.93 -10.49
N ARG A 613 17.46 -23.16 -11.11
CA ARG A 613 18.35 -23.70 -12.15
C ARG A 613 19.26 -24.81 -11.61
N ALA A 614 19.77 -24.66 -10.39
CA ALA A 614 20.61 -25.68 -9.76
C ALA A 614 19.84 -26.94 -9.37
N LEU A 615 18.61 -26.80 -8.86
CA LEU A 615 17.81 -27.93 -8.34
C LEU A 615 16.97 -28.64 -9.40
N SER A 616 16.67 -27.98 -10.52
CA SER A 616 15.83 -28.53 -11.60
C SER A 616 16.60 -29.39 -12.59
N VAL A 617 17.94 -29.38 -12.58
CA VAL A 617 18.74 -30.17 -13.51
C VAL A 617 19.31 -31.42 -12.81
N PRO A 618 19.29 -32.60 -13.44
CA PRO A 618 19.93 -33.80 -12.88
C PRO A 618 21.46 -33.73 -13.04
N LEU A 619 22.11 -32.82 -12.31
CA LEU A 619 23.56 -32.61 -12.32
C LEU A 619 24.28 -33.89 -11.89
N LEU A 620 25.35 -34.25 -12.61
CA LEU A 620 26.27 -35.30 -12.19
C LEU A 620 26.99 -34.85 -10.93
N SER A 621 26.98 -35.61 -9.86
CA SER A 621 27.76 -35.29 -8.66
C SER A 621 28.40 -36.54 -8.06
N GLY A 622 29.46 -36.34 -7.28
CA GLY A 622 30.13 -37.44 -6.60
C GLY A 622 31.56 -37.11 -6.17
N GLU A 623 32.34 -38.17 -6.00
CA GLU A 623 33.71 -38.10 -5.49
C GLU A 623 34.65 -38.87 -6.42
N ILE A 624 35.80 -38.27 -6.74
CA ILE A 624 36.90 -38.91 -7.46
C ILE A 624 38.21 -38.72 -6.68
N VAL A 625 39.20 -39.56 -6.95
CA VAL A 625 40.58 -39.40 -6.46
C VAL A 625 41.49 -39.18 -7.64
N VAL A 626 42.26 -38.08 -7.63
CA VAL A 626 43.21 -37.70 -8.67
C VAL A 626 44.65 -37.81 -8.18
N ASN A 627 45.59 -37.83 -9.12
CA ASN A 627 47.02 -37.83 -8.81
C ASN A 627 47.52 -36.41 -8.45
N ARG A 628 48.85 -36.23 -8.32
CA ARG A 628 49.47 -34.95 -7.96
C ARG A 628 49.21 -33.80 -8.95
N GLN A 629 48.70 -34.03 -10.15
CA GLN A 629 48.29 -32.96 -11.07
C GLN A 629 47.12 -32.13 -10.53
N GLY A 630 46.37 -32.65 -9.55
CA GLY A 630 45.36 -31.88 -8.81
C GLY A 630 45.90 -31.08 -7.62
N ALA A 631 47.23 -31.00 -7.41
CA ALA A 631 47.80 -30.38 -6.21
C ALA A 631 47.53 -28.86 -6.11
N ASP A 632 47.37 -28.19 -7.25
CA ASP A 632 47.11 -26.75 -7.32
C ASP A 632 45.61 -26.40 -7.29
N LEU A 633 44.72 -27.39 -7.17
CA LEU A 633 43.27 -27.18 -7.11
C LEU A 633 42.82 -26.79 -5.70
N GLY A 634 41.88 -25.85 -5.63
CA GLY A 634 41.18 -25.44 -4.42
C GLY A 634 39.65 -25.62 -4.51
N PRO A 635 38.95 -25.50 -3.38
CA PRO A 635 37.49 -25.42 -3.38
C PRO A 635 36.97 -24.30 -4.29
N GLY A 636 35.93 -24.59 -5.07
CA GLY A 636 35.34 -23.68 -6.05
C GLY A 636 36.00 -23.68 -7.43
N ASP A 637 37.16 -24.34 -7.62
CA ASP A 637 37.79 -24.51 -8.93
C ASP A 637 36.96 -25.40 -9.87
N VAL A 638 37.16 -25.21 -11.17
CA VAL A 638 36.41 -25.89 -12.23
C VAL A 638 37.38 -26.71 -13.07
N ILE A 639 36.98 -27.94 -13.38
CA ILE A 639 37.75 -28.90 -14.18
C ILE A 639 36.87 -29.51 -15.28
N ARG A 640 37.47 -30.12 -16.30
CA ARG A 640 36.77 -30.96 -17.28
C ARG A 640 37.02 -32.43 -16.97
N LEU A 641 35.97 -33.25 -16.98
CA LEU A 641 36.06 -34.70 -16.88
C LEU A 641 35.77 -35.37 -18.22
N GLN A 642 36.65 -36.32 -18.58
CA GLN A 642 36.48 -37.16 -19.76
C GLN A 642 36.77 -38.63 -19.43
N SER A 643 35.83 -39.52 -19.72
CA SER A 643 36.02 -40.96 -19.62
C SER A 643 35.11 -41.69 -20.59
N GLY A 644 35.71 -42.37 -21.58
CA GLY A 644 34.96 -43.18 -22.54
C GLY A 644 34.22 -44.34 -21.87
N ARG A 645 34.76 -44.88 -20.76
CA ARG A 645 34.16 -46.00 -20.02
C ARG A 645 32.89 -45.61 -19.27
N LEU A 646 32.82 -44.38 -18.77
CA LEU A 646 31.67 -43.86 -18.02
C LEU A 646 30.73 -43.00 -18.87
N GLY A 647 31.02 -42.83 -20.17
CA GLY A 647 30.25 -41.98 -21.07
C GLY A 647 30.37 -40.48 -20.78
N LEU A 648 31.45 -40.06 -20.11
CA LEU A 648 31.71 -38.66 -19.80
C LEU A 648 32.51 -38.04 -20.95
N ASN A 649 31.96 -37.03 -21.62
CA ASN A 649 32.59 -36.35 -22.73
C ASN A 649 32.73 -34.85 -22.43
N ASP A 650 33.90 -34.42 -21.98
CA ASP A 650 34.22 -33.03 -21.61
C ASP A 650 33.19 -32.40 -20.65
N VAL A 651 32.76 -33.16 -19.64
CA VAL A 651 31.79 -32.69 -18.65
C VAL A 651 32.48 -31.71 -17.71
N VAL A 652 31.99 -30.48 -17.65
CA VAL A 652 32.54 -29.44 -16.76
C VAL A 652 32.02 -29.67 -15.35
N MET A 653 32.95 -29.81 -14.39
CA MET A 653 32.63 -30.06 -12.98
C MET A 653 33.28 -29.01 -12.09
N ARG A 654 32.58 -28.60 -11.04
CA ARG A 654 33.08 -27.71 -9.99
C ARG A 654 33.38 -28.48 -8.71
N ILE A 655 34.51 -28.16 -8.09
CA ILE A 655 34.99 -28.78 -6.86
C ILE A 655 34.30 -28.11 -5.67
N SER A 656 33.62 -28.89 -4.83
CA SER A 656 33.03 -28.42 -3.58
C SER A 656 33.96 -28.60 -2.39
N GLU A 657 34.69 -29.73 -2.33
CA GLU A 657 35.62 -30.04 -1.25
C GLU A 657 36.87 -30.76 -1.78
N ILE A 658 37.99 -30.55 -1.10
CA ILE A 658 39.27 -31.24 -1.37
C ILE A 658 39.82 -31.91 -0.10
N GLY A 659 39.98 -33.22 -0.17
CA GLY A 659 40.68 -34.02 0.84
C GLY A 659 42.03 -34.47 0.28
N GLN A 660 43.10 -34.39 1.06
CA GLN A 660 44.38 -35.01 0.69
C GLN A 660 44.66 -36.18 1.61
N GLY A 661 45.29 -37.23 1.08
CA GLY A 661 45.65 -38.41 1.86
C GLY A 661 46.66 -38.11 2.98
N ASP A 662 46.80 -39.06 3.90
CA ASP A 662 47.54 -38.96 5.16
C ASP A 662 49.08 -39.05 5.03
N GLY A 663 49.62 -38.85 3.83
CA GLY A 663 51.04 -38.97 3.51
C GLY A 663 51.53 -40.40 3.25
N ARG A 664 50.70 -41.43 3.48
CA ARG A 664 50.93 -42.80 2.96
C ARG A 664 50.17 -43.05 1.68
N ASP A 665 48.97 -42.49 1.56
CA ASP A 665 48.22 -42.40 0.32
C ASP A 665 48.39 -40.99 -0.27
N ASN A 666 48.92 -40.88 -1.49
CA ASN A 666 49.19 -39.60 -2.16
C ASN A 666 48.02 -39.16 -3.06
N GLY A 667 46.89 -39.86 -3.03
CA GLY A 667 45.68 -39.49 -3.77
C GLY A 667 45.04 -38.20 -3.24
N ILE A 668 44.61 -37.34 -4.16
CA ILE A 668 43.86 -36.12 -3.86
C ILE A 668 42.39 -36.40 -4.14
N ARG A 669 41.58 -36.41 -3.11
CA ARG A 669 40.15 -36.67 -3.16
C ARG A 669 39.39 -35.37 -3.45
N LEU A 670 38.61 -35.36 -4.51
CA LEU A 670 37.78 -34.24 -4.93
C LEU A 670 36.31 -34.63 -4.81
N LYS A 671 35.53 -33.85 -4.06
CA LYS A 671 34.07 -33.85 -4.21
C LYS A 671 33.69 -32.79 -5.21
N LEU A 672 32.85 -33.15 -6.16
CA LEU A 672 32.53 -32.29 -7.29
C LEU A 672 31.12 -32.54 -7.82
N ALA A 673 30.56 -31.50 -8.42
CA ALA A 673 29.26 -31.52 -9.10
C ALA A 673 29.39 -30.86 -10.47
N GLU A 674 28.59 -31.30 -11.42
CA GLU A 674 28.49 -30.72 -12.76
C GLU A 674 28.13 -29.25 -12.64
N ASP A 675 28.86 -28.42 -13.37
CA ASP A 675 28.73 -26.98 -13.26
C ASP A 675 27.49 -26.50 -14.02
N VAL A 676 26.57 -25.85 -13.30
CA VAL A 676 25.29 -25.40 -13.85
C VAL A 676 25.47 -24.37 -14.97
N PHE A 677 26.56 -23.59 -14.97
CA PHE A 677 26.82 -22.57 -15.98
C PHE A 677 27.33 -23.15 -17.31
N ALA A 678 27.80 -24.40 -17.32
CA ALA A 678 28.17 -25.11 -18.54
C ALA A 678 26.95 -25.63 -19.33
N LEU A 679 25.77 -25.64 -18.70
CA LEU A 679 24.52 -26.03 -19.34
C LEU A 679 23.96 -24.83 -20.10
N GLY A 680 23.66 -25.02 -21.39
CA GLY A 680 23.09 -23.96 -22.23
C GLY A 680 21.83 -23.36 -21.60
N ALA A 681 21.64 -22.05 -21.76
CA ALA A 681 20.51 -21.33 -21.17
C ALA A 681 19.17 -21.86 -21.72
N THR A 682 18.53 -22.79 -21.02
CA THR A 682 17.10 -23.07 -21.20
C THR A 682 16.30 -21.88 -20.67
N ALA A 683 15.30 -21.45 -21.44
CA ALA A 683 14.33 -20.46 -21.01
C ALA A 683 13.53 -21.04 -19.84
N ILE A 684 13.99 -20.79 -18.62
CA ILE A 684 13.20 -20.97 -17.41
C ILE A 684 12.15 -19.89 -17.49
N ALA A 685 10.88 -20.28 -17.63
CA ALA A 685 9.82 -19.34 -17.35
C ALA A 685 10.03 -18.90 -15.90
N GLY A 686 10.42 -17.64 -15.71
CA GLY A 686 10.30 -16.98 -14.42
C GLY A 686 8.81 -16.95 -14.13
N GLY A 687 8.27 -18.05 -13.62
CA GLY A 687 6.91 -18.14 -13.17
C GLY A 687 6.78 -17.26 -11.94
N ARG A 688 6.63 -15.95 -12.17
CA ARG A 688 5.81 -15.12 -11.30
C ARG A 688 4.53 -15.95 -11.14
N MET A 689 4.28 -16.49 -9.94
CA MET A 689 2.93 -16.88 -9.54
C MET A 689 1.99 -15.87 -10.19
N PRO A 690 0.93 -16.28 -10.92
CA PRO A 690 0.15 -15.38 -11.75
C PRO A 690 -0.06 -14.11 -10.96
N THR A 691 0.62 -13.04 -11.35
CA THR A 691 0.33 -11.79 -10.71
C THR A 691 -0.93 -11.26 -11.33
N GLY A 692 -2.02 -11.61 -10.69
CA GLY A 692 -2.70 -10.53 -10.00
C GLY A 692 -1.79 -10.01 -8.90
N THR A 693 -1.07 -8.91 -9.18
CA THR A 693 -0.60 -7.88 -8.23
C THR A 693 -0.46 -8.31 -6.75
N GLY A 694 0.76 -8.54 -6.25
CA GLY A 694 1.47 -7.50 -5.50
C GLY A 694 1.75 -8.02 -4.09
N VAL A 695 2.59 -7.33 -3.31
CA VAL A 695 2.32 -7.29 -1.87
C VAL A 695 0.83 -7.03 -1.75
N ALA A 696 0.09 -7.82 -0.96
CA ALA A 696 -1.35 -7.65 -0.84
C ALA A 696 -1.67 -6.15 -0.91
N ALA A 697 -2.35 -5.74 -1.98
CA ALA A 697 -2.70 -4.37 -2.21
C ALA A 697 -3.40 -3.92 -0.92
N PRO A 698 -3.13 -2.71 -0.41
CA PRO A 698 -3.99 -2.21 0.65
C PRO A 698 -5.43 -2.36 0.15
N PRO A 699 -6.31 -2.96 0.95
CA PRO A 699 -7.69 -3.22 0.55
C PRO A 699 -8.31 -1.93 0.00
N ARG A 700 -9.06 -2.05 -1.11
CA ARG A 700 -9.65 -0.91 -1.84
C ARG A 700 -11.15 -0.97 -1.81
N ALA A 701 -11.82 0.17 -1.73
CA ALA A 701 -13.28 0.23 -1.83
C ALA A 701 -13.81 -0.43 -3.11
N LEU A 702 -14.90 -1.18 -2.99
CA LEU A 702 -15.65 -1.72 -4.14
C LEU A 702 -16.33 -0.55 -4.85
N THR A 703 -16.29 -0.48 -6.18
CA THR A 703 -16.98 0.58 -6.95
C THR A 703 -18.36 0.10 -7.40
N ARG A 704 -18.45 -1.16 -7.83
CA ARG A 704 -19.70 -1.82 -8.27
C ARG A 704 -20.22 -2.72 -7.15
N ARG A 705 -21.35 -2.35 -6.54
CA ARG A 705 -21.91 -3.00 -5.36
C ARG A 705 -23.40 -3.25 -5.56
N MET A 706 -23.92 -4.24 -4.86
CA MET A 706 -25.34 -4.54 -4.75
C MET A 706 -25.67 -4.71 -3.28
N VAL A 707 -26.51 -3.82 -2.74
CA VAL A 707 -27.11 -3.94 -1.41
C VAL A 707 -28.63 -3.86 -1.58
N ALA A 708 -29.34 -4.89 -1.13
CA ALA A 708 -30.79 -4.95 -1.26
C ALA A 708 -31.41 -5.78 -0.13
N GLU A 709 -32.70 -5.57 0.14
CA GLU A 709 -33.49 -6.54 0.90
C GLU A 709 -33.61 -7.84 0.07
N ALA A 710 -33.53 -9.01 0.69
CA ALA A 710 -33.53 -10.30 0.00
C ALA A 710 -34.95 -10.68 -0.49
N PRO A 711 -35.11 -11.18 -1.74
CA PRO A 711 -36.39 -11.69 -2.22
C PRO A 711 -36.69 -13.06 -1.60
N TYR A 712 -37.97 -13.45 -1.59
CA TYR A 712 -38.43 -14.74 -1.04
C TYR A 712 -37.62 -15.95 -1.57
N TRP A 713 -37.29 -15.94 -2.86
CA TRP A 713 -36.49 -16.98 -3.50
C TRP A 713 -35.14 -17.19 -2.80
N LEU A 714 -34.45 -16.10 -2.42
CA LEU A 714 -33.14 -16.19 -1.76
C LEU A 714 -33.30 -16.64 -0.30
N LEU A 715 -34.35 -16.21 0.40
CA LEU A 715 -34.68 -16.72 1.74
C LEU A 715 -34.90 -18.25 1.71
N VAL A 716 -35.69 -18.75 0.76
CA VAL A 716 -35.98 -20.19 0.63
C VAL A 716 -34.72 -20.97 0.26
N ARG A 717 -33.85 -20.41 -0.59
CA ARG A 717 -32.60 -21.06 -0.97
C ARG A 717 -31.65 -21.25 0.21
N GLU A 718 -31.56 -20.26 1.10
CA GLU A 718 -30.65 -20.30 2.25
C GLU A 718 -31.25 -21.02 3.47
N LEU A 719 -32.51 -20.77 3.80
CA LEU A 719 -33.17 -21.30 5.02
C LEU A 719 -34.00 -22.56 4.76
N GLY A 720 -34.34 -22.83 3.50
CA GLY A 720 -35.37 -23.81 3.15
C GLY A 720 -36.79 -23.25 3.29
N HIS A 721 -37.74 -23.91 2.61
CA HIS A 721 -39.12 -23.45 2.50
C HIS A 721 -39.83 -23.34 3.87
N SER A 722 -39.71 -24.38 4.69
CA SER A 722 -40.39 -24.45 5.99
C SER A 722 -40.00 -23.31 6.92
N GLU A 723 -38.72 -22.94 6.95
CA GLU A 723 -38.20 -21.94 7.85
C GLU A 723 -38.49 -20.51 7.35
N ALA A 724 -38.30 -20.26 6.05
CA ALA A 724 -38.65 -18.98 5.44
C ALA A 724 -40.14 -18.65 5.63
N ASP A 725 -41.02 -19.63 5.45
CA ASP A 725 -42.46 -19.43 5.67
C ASP A 725 -42.82 -19.24 7.13
N ARG A 726 -42.15 -19.97 8.05
CA ARG A 726 -42.35 -19.83 9.49
C ARG A 726 -42.02 -18.41 9.93
N ILE A 727 -40.84 -17.90 9.59
CA ILE A 727 -40.38 -16.54 9.94
C ILE A 727 -41.38 -15.50 9.43
N LEU A 728 -41.74 -15.54 8.15
CA LEU A 728 -42.67 -14.56 7.55
C LEU A 728 -44.10 -14.68 8.10
N SER A 729 -44.50 -15.84 8.62
CA SER A 729 -45.80 -16.04 9.24
C SER A 729 -45.86 -15.52 10.68
N GLU A 730 -44.75 -15.64 11.43
CA GLU A 730 -44.61 -15.15 12.80
C GLU A 730 -44.38 -13.63 12.83
N ASP A 731 -43.52 -13.14 11.94
CA ASP A 731 -43.22 -11.72 11.76
C ASP A 731 -43.29 -11.33 10.27
N PRO A 732 -44.45 -10.81 9.82
CA PRO A 732 -44.61 -10.27 8.47
C PRO A 732 -43.72 -9.08 8.12
N ASP A 733 -43.12 -8.43 9.11
CA ASP A 733 -42.28 -7.26 8.93
C ASP A 733 -40.80 -7.65 8.82
N ALA A 734 -40.45 -8.91 9.04
CA ALA A 734 -39.09 -9.42 8.92
C ALA A 734 -38.56 -9.33 7.48
N GLY A 735 -37.43 -8.64 7.33
CA GLY A 735 -36.63 -8.58 6.12
C GLY A 735 -35.20 -9.02 6.39
N ALA A 736 -34.59 -9.71 5.44
CA ALA A 736 -33.17 -10.04 5.48
C ALA A 736 -32.43 -9.23 4.41
N LEU A 737 -31.15 -8.95 4.64
CA LEU A 737 -30.34 -8.17 3.72
C LEU A 737 -29.46 -9.09 2.87
N VAL A 738 -29.26 -8.73 1.60
CA VAL A 738 -28.24 -9.31 0.72
C VAL A 738 -27.30 -8.21 0.27
N ALA A 739 -26.00 -8.45 0.43
CA ALA A 739 -24.95 -7.53 0.02
C ALA A 739 -23.80 -8.28 -0.66
N THR A 740 -23.33 -7.76 -1.79
CA THR A 740 -22.13 -8.23 -2.50
C THR A 740 -21.61 -7.13 -3.43
N GLY A 741 -20.49 -7.36 -4.09
CA GLY A 741 -19.99 -6.46 -5.12
C GLY A 741 -18.76 -7.01 -5.81
N GLU A 742 -18.19 -6.21 -6.72
CA GLU A 742 -17.02 -6.61 -7.48
C GLU A 742 -15.83 -6.92 -6.57
N ARG A 743 -14.97 -7.83 -7.02
CA ARG A 743 -13.64 -8.00 -6.46
C ARG A 743 -12.79 -6.76 -6.81
N PRO A 744 -12.39 -5.91 -5.83
CA PRO A 744 -11.76 -4.62 -6.11
C PRO A 744 -10.30 -4.76 -6.57
N SER A 745 -9.64 -5.87 -6.22
CA SER A 745 -8.29 -6.23 -6.64
C SER A 745 -8.13 -7.75 -6.67
N ALA A 746 -7.23 -8.27 -7.51
CA ALA A 746 -7.07 -9.72 -7.71
C ALA A 746 -6.69 -10.50 -6.44
N ASP A 747 -6.16 -9.81 -5.43
CA ASP A 747 -5.71 -10.32 -4.14
C ASP A 747 -6.74 -10.13 -3.00
N ALA A 748 -7.88 -9.48 -3.26
CA ALA A 748 -8.97 -9.37 -2.30
C ALA A 748 -9.61 -10.74 -2.08
N LEU A 749 -9.71 -11.17 -0.82
CA LEU A 749 -10.15 -12.51 -0.42
C LEU A 749 -11.68 -12.56 -0.22
N VAL A 750 -12.18 -11.70 0.68
CA VAL A 750 -13.59 -11.53 1.07
C VAL A 750 -13.83 -10.05 1.41
N ALA A 751 -15.07 -9.64 1.71
CA ALA A 751 -15.35 -8.35 2.31
C ALA A 751 -16.13 -8.48 3.62
N GLU A 752 -15.71 -7.77 4.67
CA GLU A 752 -16.50 -7.64 5.89
C GLU A 752 -17.77 -6.84 5.61
N LEU A 753 -18.90 -7.35 6.09
CA LEU A 753 -20.19 -6.69 6.06
C LEU A 753 -20.39 -5.93 7.36
N TRP A 754 -20.53 -4.61 7.25
CA TRP A 754 -20.85 -3.74 8.38
C TRP A 754 -22.23 -3.13 8.17
N ILE A 755 -23.07 -3.19 9.21
CA ILE A 755 -24.42 -2.65 9.23
C ILE A 755 -24.54 -1.66 10.39
N ASP A 756 -25.13 -0.49 10.12
CA ASP A 756 -25.51 0.49 11.14
C ASP A 756 -27.03 0.72 11.08
N PRO A 757 -27.79 0.23 12.08
CA PRO A 757 -29.22 0.47 12.20
C PRO A 757 -29.55 1.86 12.79
N GLY A 758 -28.55 2.74 12.97
CA GLY A 758 -28.68 4.08 13.55
C GLY A 758 -28.20 4.20 14.99
N THR A 759 -27.76 3.10 15.61
CA THR A 759 -27.15 3.06 16.96
C THR A 759 -25.63 2.97 16.93
N GLY A 760 -25.02 2.92 15.75
CA GLY A 760 -23.59 2.77 15.52
C GLY A 760 -23.29 1.50 14.72
N PRO A 761 -22.21 1.51 13.92
CA PRO A 761 -21.88 0.41 13.02
C PRO A 761 -21.37 -0.83 13.75
N ALA A 762 -21.87 -2.00 13.37
CA ALA A 762 -21.42 -3.30 13.84
C ALA A 762 -21.04 -4.22 12.66
N GLN A 763 -20.10 -5.13 12.89
CA GLN A 763 -19.71 -6.15 11.91
C GLN A 763 -20.67 -7.33 12.02
N GLU A 764 -21.35 -7.66 10.92
CA GLU A 764 -22.35 -8.74 10.83
C GLU A 764 -21.78 -10.03 10.24
N GLY A 765 -20.69 -9.93 9.47
CA GLY A 765 -20.07 -11.12 8.87
C GLY A 765 -19.14 -10.79 7.71
N VAL A 766 -18.97 -11.76 6.81
CA VAL A 766 -18.19 -11.61 5.57
C VAL A 766 -19.02 -12.03 4.37
N VAL A 767 -18.84 -11.34 3.25
CA VAL A 767 -19.49 -11.62 1.97
C VAL A 767 -18.47 -11.95 0.89
N ALA A 768 -18.85 -12.86 0.00
CA ALA A 768 -18.07 -13.18 -1.20
C ALA A 768 -18.25 -12.09 -2.26
N PHE A 769 -17.24 -11.95 -3.12
CA PHE A 769 -17.32 -11.09 -4.31
C PHE A 769 -18.18 -11.73 -5.40
N ALA A 770 -18.73 -10.88 -6.27
CA ALA A 770 -19.51 -11.26 -7.42
C ALA A 770 -18.84 -10.78 -8.71
N PRO A 771 -18.88 -11.56 -9.80
CA PRO A 771 -18.52 -11.06 -11.12
C PRO A 771 -19.34 -9.82 -11.49
N THR A 772 -18.76 -8.92 -12.29
CA THR A 772 -19.48 -7.72 -12.74
C THR A 772 -19.14 -7.30 -14.18
N ALA A 773 -20.07 -6.58 -14.80
CA ALA A 773 -19.88 -5.89 -16.06
C ALA A 773 -20.56 -4.51 -16.03
N LEU A 774 -20.37 -3.70 -17.06
CA LEU A 774 -21.07 -2.42 -17.27
C LEU A 774 -21.90 -2.48 -18.56
N LEU A 775 -23.12 -1.96 -18.53
CA LEU A 775 -23.89 -1.71 -19.75
C LEU A 775 -23.13 -0.74 -20.67
N SER A 776 -23.03 -1.07 -21.95
CA SER A 776 -22.32 -0.23 -22.94
C SER A 776 -23.25 0.64 -23.78
N ALA A 777 -24.57 0.45 -23.65
CA ALA A 777 -25.60 1.26 -24.26
C ALA A 777 -26.82 1.31 -23.34
N ASP A 778 -27.68 2.30 -23.54
CA ASP A 778 -28.97 2.38 -22.85
C ASP A 778 -29.83 1.16 -23.19
N LEU A 779 -30.53 0.65 -22.19
CA LEU A 779 -31.45 -0.47 -22.28
C LEU A 779 -32.87 0.05 -22.02
N SER A 780 -33.82 -0.26 -22.91
CA SER A 780 -35.23 0.08 -22.70
C SER A 780 -35.90 -0.81 -21.66
N ASP A 781 -37.14 -0.51 -21.30
CA ASP A 781 -38.00 -1.34 -20.44
C ASP A 781 -38.75 -2.46 -21.21
N ASP A 782 -38.40 -2.70 -22.48
CA ASP A 782 -38.99 -3.75 -23.30
C ASP A 782 -38.54 -5.15 -22.80
N PRO A 783 -39.47 -6.05 -22.39
CA PRO A 783 -39.12 -7.41 -21.95
C PRO A 783 -38.44 -8.24 -23.04
N GLU A 784 -38.59 -7.88 -24.32
CA GLU A 784 -38.00 -8.58 -25.47
C GLU A 784 -36.60 -8.06 -25.84
N ALA A 785 -36.13 -6.96 -25.23
CA ALA A 785 -34.76 -6.48 -25.35
C ALA A 785 -33.77 -7.38 -24.57
N ARG A 786 -33.54 -8.59 -25.11
CA ARG A 786 -32.79 -9.66 -24.44
C ARG A 786 -31.29 -9.67 -24.70
N VAL A 787 -30.82 -8.98 -25.74
CA VAL A 787 -29.37 -8.91 -26.04
C VAL A 787 -28.86 -7.55 -25.61
N ILE A 788 -28.05 -7.54 -24.55
CA ILE A 788 -27.56 -6.30 -23.93
C ILE A 788 -26.04 -6.18 -24.14
N PRO A 789 -25.54 -5.07 -24.71
CA PRO A 789 -24.11 -4.88 -24.92
C PRO A 789 -23.42 -4.52 -23.59
N VAL A 790 -22.28 -5.16 -23.31
CA VAL A 790 -21.55 -5.01 -22.05
C VAL A 790 -20.05 -4.85 -22.26
N SER A 791 -19.39 -4.18 -21.32
CA SER A 791 -17.95 -3.97 -21.29
C SER A 791 -17.41 -3.98 -19.85
N GLY A 792 -16.09 -3.85 -19.70
CA GLY A 792 -15.46 -3.67 -18.39
C GLY A 792 -15.61 -4.88 -17.46
N TRP A 793 -15.59 -6.09 -18.00
CA TRP A 793 -15.71 -7.36 -17.27
C TRP A 793 -14.73 -7.50 -16.11
N ARG A 794 -15.23 -8.03 -14.99
CA ARG A 794 -14.47 -8.53 -13.83
C ARG A 794 -14.93 -9.96 -13.54
N ASP A 795 -13.99 -10.89 -13.43
CA ASP A 795 -14.22 -12.30 -13.07
C ASP A 795 -15.22 -13.05 -13.98
N ILE A 796 -15.20 -12.77 -15.30
CA ILE A 796 -16.13 -13.39 -16.29
C ILE A 796 -16.13 -14.92 -16.28
N GLY A 797 -15.00 -15.56 -15.95
CA GLY A 797 -14.85 -17.01 -15.95
C GLY A 797 -15.73 -17.74 -14.90
N GLU A 798 -16.30 -16.99 -13.96
CA GLU A 798 -17.13 -17.51 -12.87
C GLU A 798 -18.65 -17.40 -13.16
N VAL A 799 -19.07 -16.85 -14.32
CA VAL A 799 -20.49 -16.65 -14.62
C VAL A 799 -21.10 -17.87 -15.32
N GLY A 800 -22.04 -18.55 -14.65
CA GLY A 800 -22.82 -19.66 -15.23
C GLY A 800 -24.06 -19.21 -16.02
N ILE A 801 -24.41 -19.92 -17.10
CA ILE A 801 -25.71 -19.76 -17.79
C ILE A 801 -26.83 -20.32 -16.90
N GLY A 802 -27.97 -19.64 -16.88
CA GLY A 802 -29.14 -19.95 -16.06
C GLY A 802 -29.16 -19.22 -14.71
N THR A 803 -28.09 -18.48 -14.38
CA THR A 803 -27.95 -17.76 -13.10
C THR A 803 -28.55 -16.35 -13.12
N LEU A 804 -28.80 -15.77 -11.95
CA LEU A 804 -29.27 -14.39 -11.78
C LEU A 804 -28.14 -13.35 -11.76
N ALA A 805 -28.46 -12.21 -12.36
CA ALA A 805 -27.73 -10.96 -12.20
C ALA A 805 -28.69 -9.83 -11.81
N SER A 806 -28.16 -8.76 -11.22
CA SER A 806 -28.87 -7.54 -10.89
C SER A 806 -28.38 -6.39 -11.75
N ILE A 807 -29.31 -5.61 -12.30
CA ILE A 807 -29.06 -4.35 -13.03
C ILE A 807 -29.85 -3.27 -12.31
N ASP A 808 -29.17 -2.47 -11.48
CA ASP A 808 -29.78 -1.42 -10.63
C ASP A 808 -30.97 -1.92 -9.76
N GLY A 809 -31.02 -3.22 -9.45
CA GLY A 809 -32.12 -3.84 -8.71
C GLY A 809 -33.18 -4.56 -9.56
N GLU A 810 -33.11 -4.52 -10.90
CA GLU A 810 -33.84 -5.44 -11.79
C GLU A 810 -33.10 -6.78 -11.80
N LEU A 811 -33.82 -7.88 -11.54
CA LEU A 811 -33.24 -9.21 -11.60
C LEU A 811 -33.40 -9.80 -13.00
N VAL A 812 -32.30 -10.25 -13.58
CA VAL A 812 -32.25 -10.86 -14.92
C VAL A 812 -31.59 -12.22 -14.86
N ARG A 813 -32.07 -13.18 -15.65
CA ARG A 813 -31.45 -14.50 -15.81
C ARG A 813 -30.49 -14.47 -16.99
N VAL A 814 -29.30 -15.00 -16.85
CA VAL A 814 -28.28 -15.06 -17.91
C VAL A 814 -28.56 -16.26 -18.81
N ASP A 815 -28.90 -16.02 -20.07
CA ASP A 815 -29.18 -17.08 -21.07
C ASP A 815 -28.00 -17.31 -22.04
N GLY A 816 -27.07 -16.36 -22.15
CA GLY A 816 -25.88 -16.49 -22.99
C GLY A 816 -24.84 -15.40 -22.75
N ILE A 817 -23.56 -15.71 -22.98
CA ILE A 817 -22.43 -14.82 -22.70
C ILE A 817 -21.50 -14.76 -23.90
N THR A 818 -21.09 -13.55 -24.26
CA THR A 818 -20.00 -13.27 -25.21
C THR A 818 -19.07 -12.23 -24.60
N SER A 819 -17.93 -11.95 -25.24
CA SER A 819 -16.99 -10.93 -24.75
C SER A 819 -17.56 -9.51 -24.75
N THR A 820 -18.59 -9.21 -25.56
CA THR A 820 -19.14 -7.86 -25.74
C THR A 820 -20.65 -7.75 -25.51
N ALA A 821 -21.35 -8.85 -25.25
CA ALA A 821 -22.80 -8.86 -25.04
C ALA A 821 -23.25 -10.03 -24.14
N LEU A 822 -24.37 -9.81 -23.46
CA LEU A 822 -25.13 -10.82 -22.72
C LEU A 822 -26.47 -11.06 -23.40
N THR A 823 -26.90 -12.32 -23.43
CA THR A 823 -28.30 -12.66 -23.66
C THR A 823 -28.96 -12.90 -22.31
N VAL A 824 -30.02 -12.18 -21.99
CA VAL A 824 -30.69 -12.20 -20.69
C VAL A 824 -32.20 -12.39 -20.82
N ALA A 825 -32.79 -13.01 -19.82
CA ALA A 825 -34.24 -13.02 -19.60
C ALA A 825 -34.57 -12.04 -18.48
N ARG A 826 -35.48 -11.11 -18.74
CA ARG A 826 -35.66 -9.89 -17.94
C ARG A 826 -36.83 -9.94 -16.97
N GLY A 827 -36.79 -9.15 -15.89
CA GLY A 827 -37.87 -9.09 -14.89
C GLY A 827 -38.12 -10.44 -14.23
N CYS A 828 -37.08 -11.03 -13.68
CA CYS A 828 -37.14 -12.30 -12.96
C CYS A 828 -37.62 -12.08 -11.51
N LEU A 829 -38.17 -13.15 -10.93
CA LEU A 829 -38.67 -13.18 -9.56
C LEU A 829 -39.65 -12.04 -9.27
N ASP A 830 -39.31 -11.14 -8.34
CA ASP A 830 -40.13 -10.07 -7.81
C ASP A 830 -39.90 -8.71 -8.49
N THR A 831 -39.25 -8.72 -9.65
CA THR A 831 -38.92 -7.51 -10.43
C THR A 831 -39.59 -7.52 -11.80
N VAL A 832 -39.62 -6.36 -12.45
CA VAL A 832 -40.11 -6.18 -13.82
C VAL A 832 -39.02 -5.55 -14.70
N PRO A 833 -39.08 -5.68 -16.03
CA PRO A 833 -38.13 -5.01 -16.92
C PRO A 833 -38.20 -3.48 -16.78
N ARG A 834 -37.05 -2.81 -16.64
CA ARG A 834 -36.91 -1.35 -16.48
C ARG A 834 -35.93 -0.75 -17.48
N ALA A 835 -36.01 0.55 -17.73
CA ALA A 835 -34.98 1.22 -18.52
C ALA A 835 -33.70 1.41 -17.68
N HIS A 836 -32.53 1.25 -18.30
CA HIS A 836 -31.21 1.43 -17.67
C HIS A 836 -30.30 2.26 -18.56
N ALA A 837 -29.53 3.16 -17.98
CA ALA A 837 -28.54 3.94 -18.73
C ALA A 837 -27.26 3.13 -19.01
N ALA A 838 -26.52 3.52 -20.05
CA ALA A 838 -25.16 3.06 -20.26
C ALA A 838 -24.29 3.38 -19.02
N GLY A 839 -23.40 2.46 -18.65
CA GLY A 839 -22.57 2.56 -17.46
C GLY A 839 -23.19 1.94 -16.20
N THR A 840 -24.47 1.52 -16.22
CA THR A 840 -25.05 0.80 -15.08
C THR A 840 -24.36 -0.54 -14.85
N PRO A 841 -23.96 -0.86 -13.60
CA PRO A 841 -23.37 -2.15 -13.27
C PRO A 841 -24.35 -3.31 -13.42
N VAL A 842 -23.86 -4.41 -13.99
CA VAL A 842 -24.47 -5.73 -13.98
C VAL A 842 -23.72 -6.56 -12.94
N VAL A 843 -24.38 -6.99 -11.86
CA VAL A 843 -23.76 -7.73 -10.75
C VAL A 843 -24.31 -9.16 -10.72
N PHE A 844 -23.44 -10.16 -10.92
CA PHE A 844 -23.81 -11.57 -10.99
C PHE A 844 -23.77 -12.21 -9.59
N PHE A 845 -24.84 -12.01 -8.81
CA PHE A 845 -24.84 -12.33 -7.38
C PHE A 845 -25.19 -13.79 -7.05
N ASP A 846 -25.65 -14.60 -8.01
CA ASP A 846 -26.29 -15.90 -7.75
C ASP A 846 -25.42 -16.90 -6.96
N GLU A 847 -24.14 -17.08 -7.32
CA GLU A 847 -23.28 -18.05 -6.63
C GLU A 847 -22.77 -17.55 -5.26
N GLY A 848 -22.60 -16.23 -5.11
CA GLY A 848 -21.96 -15.60 -3.95
C GLY A 848 -22.91 -14.93 -2.95
N ALA A 849 -24.18 -14.72 -3.30
CA ALA A 849 -25.14 -14.05 -2.42
C ALA A 849 -25.54 -14.93 -1.24
N ARG A 850 -25.53 -14.31 -0.06
CA ARG A 850 -26.07 -14.87 1.18
C ARG A 850 -26.94 -13.81 1.84
N ILE A 851 -27.90 -14.26 2.63
CA ILE A 851 -28.73 -13.36 3.46
C ILE A 851 -28.03 -13.13 4.80
N THR A 852 -28.31 -12.00 5.45
CA THR A 852 -27.90 -11.77 6.84
C THR A 852 -28.55 -12.80 7.77
N GLU A 853 -27.83 -13.18 8.84
CA GLU A 853 -28.36 -14.08 9.87
C GLU A 853 -29.45 -13.40 10.69
N GLU A 854 -29.29 -12.11 10.97
CA GLU A 854 -30.30 -11.31 11.65
C GLU A 854 -31.40 -10.83 10.68
N SER A 855 -32.64 -10.90 11.15
CA SER A 855 -33.81 -10.31 10.50
C SER A 855 -34.08 -8.91 11.03
N TRP A 856 -34.38 -7.99 10.14
CA TRP A 856 -34.63 -6.58 10.39
C TRP A 856 -36.09 -6.23 10.20
N ALA A 857 -36.59 -5.22 10.91
CA ALA A 857 -38.00 -4.84 10.84
C ALA A 857 -38.27 -3.93 9.63
N ALA A 858 -39.47 -4.03 9.06
CA ALA A 858 -39.91 -3.15 7.99
C ALA A 858 -39.91 -1.68 8.43
N GLY A 859 -39.38 -0.80 7.57
CA GLY A 859 -39.22 0.63 7.83
C GLY A 859 -37.87 1.02 8.41
N GLU A 860 -37.06 0.07 8.86
CA GLU A 860 -35.67 0.33 9.26
C GLU A 860 -34.82 0.70 8.05
N ALA A 861 -34.05 1.78 8.18
CA ALA A 861 -33.06 2.20 7.19
C ALA A 861 -31.68 1.80 7.69
N LEU A 862 -31.08 0.83 7.01
CA LEU A 862 -29.77 0.31 7.33
C LEU A 862 -28.72 1.00 6.47
N ALA A 863 -27.67 1.52 7.11
CA ALA A 863 -26.47 1.94 6.41
C ALA A 863 -25.50 0.75 6.34
N VAL A 864 -25.02 0.44 5.15
CA VAL A 864 -24.23 -0.76 4.86
C VAL A 864 -22.90 -0.37 4.25
N ARG A 865 -21.83 -1.00 4.73
CA ARG A 865 -20.48 -0.86 4.15
C ARG A 865 -19.89 -2.24 3.91
N LEU A 866 -19.22 -2.39 2.77
CA LEU A 866 -18.43 -3.56 2.42
C LEU A 866 -16.95 -3.20 2.51
N LEU A 867 -16.24 -3.84 3.44
CA LEU A 867 -14.83 -3.60 3.71
C LEU A 867 -14.01 -4.81 3.23
N PRO A 868 -13.43 -4.77 2.01
CA PRO A 868 -12.64 -5.88 1.49
C PRO A 868 -11.39 -6.13 2.32
N GLU A 869 -11.00 -7.40 2.36
CA GLU A 869 -9.81 -7.90 3.04
C GLU A 869 -8.80 -8.40 2.01
N THR A 870 -7.53 -8.05 2.22
CA THR A 870 -6.39 -8.60 1.49
C THR A 870 -5.38 -9.14 2.49
N GLY A 871 -4.28 -9.75 2.03
CA GLY A 871 -3.16 -10.12 2.91
C GLY A 871 -2.48 -8.96 3.67
N ARG A 872 -2.94 -7.69 3.48
CA ARG A 872 -2.52 -6.49 4.23
C ARG A 872 -3.53 -6.04 5.29
N GLY A 873 -4.63 -6.75 5.46
CA GLY A 873 -5.72 -6.46 6.40
C GLY A 873 -7.00 -5.98 5.72
N THR A 874 -7.93 -5.47 6.51
CA THR A 874 -9.25 -4.99 6.10
C THR A 874 -9.24 -3.50 5.71
N LEU A 875 -10.04 -3.11 4.72
CA LEU A 875 -10.26 -1.70 4.34
C LEU A 875 -10.64 -0.88 5.58
N ALA A 876 -10.01 0.28 5.77
CA ALA A 876 -10.40 1.17 6.85
C ALA A 876 -11.86 1.60 6.68
N PHE A 877 -12.66 1.47 7.74
CA PHE A 877 -14.09 1.79 7.74
C PHE A 877 -14.44 3.15 7.12
N ALA A 878 -13.64 4.19 7.40
CA ALA A 878 -13.85 5.55 6.88
C ALA A 878 -13.66 5.68 5.35
N LEU A 879 -13.03 4.70 4.70
CA LEU A 879 -12.78 4.68 3.26
C LEU A 879 -13.81 3.83 2.49
N ALA A 880 -14.65 3.07 3.19
CA ALA A 880 -15.69 2.25 2.56
C ALA A 880 -16.92 3.10 2.22
N PRO A 881 -17.38 3.10 0.94
CA PRO A 881 -18.63 3.73 0.55
C PRO A 881 -19.81 3.19 1.36
N GLU A 882 -20.73 4.08 1.72
CA GLU A 882 -21.96 3.73 2.43
C GLU A 882 -23.10 3.60 1.43
N ASP A 883 -23.72 2.43 1.39
CA ASP A 883 -24.99 2.20 0.72
C ASP A 883 -26.12 2.23 1.77
N SER A 884 -27.33 2.65 1.39
CA SER A 884 -28.47 2.65 2.29
C SER A 884 -29.60 1.80 1.71
N VAL A 885 -30.21 0.97 2.55
CA VAL A 885 -31.38 0.17 2.19
C VAL A 885 -32.45 0.29 3.26
N THR A 886 -33.68 0.49 2.83
CA THR A 886 -34.85 0.48 3.70
C THR A 886 -35.62 -0.82 3.50
N LEU A 887 -35.84 -1.56 4.59
CA LEU A 887 -36.57 -2.82 4.56
C LEU A 887 -38.06 -2.51 4.34
N ASN A 888 -38.66 -3.18 3.37
CA ASN A 888 -40.03 -2.91 2.95
C ASN A 888 -40.82 -4.20 2.67
N ARG A 889 -40.60 -5.23 3.50
CA ARG A 889 -41.35 -6.49 3.50
C ARG A 889 -41.20 -7.23 2.17
N ARG A 890 -40.03 -7.20 1.53
CA ARG A 890 -39.83 -7.70 0.16
C ARG A 890 -40.22 -9.17 0.01
N ALA A 891 -39.85 -10.02 0.97
CA ALA A 891 -40.04 -11.47 0.86
C ALA A 891 -41.49 -11.95 1.02
N ILE A 892 -42.33 -11.23 1.77
CA ILE A 892 -43.73 -11.62 1.95
C ILE A 892 -44.66 -11.11 0.85
N ARG A 893 -44.20 -10.13 0.05
CA ARG A 893 -44.94 -9.59 -1.10
C ARG A 893 -45.18 -10.65 -2.17
N PRO A 894 -46.34 -10.61 -2.85
CA PRO A 894 -46.57 -11.46 -4.02
C PRO A 894 -45.61 -11.06 -5.16
N LEU A 895 -45.30 -12.00 -6.05
CA LEU A 895 -44.56 -11.68 -7.27
C LEU A 895 -45.42 -10.81 -8.20
N PRO A 896 -44.81 -9.84 -8.91
CA PRO A 896 -45.55 -9.01 -9.84
C PRO A 896 -46.16 -9.84 -10.96
N PRO A 897 -47.28 -9.40 -11.55
CA PRO A 897 -47.89 -10.11 -12.67
C PRO A 897 -46.90 -10.27 -13.83
N GLY A 898 -46.84 -11.48 -14.39
CA GLY A 898 -46.02 -11.75 -15.58
C GLY A 898 -46.74 -11.29 -16.84
N ARG A 899 -46.02 -11.18 -17.95
CA ARG A 899 -46.55 -10.98 -19.31
C ARG A 899 -47.65 -9.91 -19.37
N VAL A 900 -47.44 -8.78 -18.69
CA VAL A 900 -48.43 -7.71 -18.68
C VAL A 900 -48.41 -7.08 -20.06
N GLN A 901 -49.57 -7.05 -20.72
CA GLN A 901 -49.75 -6.53 -22.07
C GLN A 901 -51.03 -5.70 -22.16
N GLY A 902 -50.98 -4.60 -22.89
CA GLY A 902 -52.14 -3.82 -23.30
C GLY A 902 -52.45 -4.10 -24.77
N ASN A 903 -53.67 -4.57 -25.08
CA ASN A 903 -54.09 -4.99 -26.42
C ASN A 903 -53.10 -5.97 -27.10
N GLY A 904 -52.49 -6.85 -26.30
CA GLY A 904 -51.50 -7.84 -26.78
C GLY A 904 -50.09 -7.32 -27.00
N SER A 905 -49.80 -6.04 -26.70
CA SER A 905 -48.47 -5.43 -26.83
C SER A 905 -47.85 -5.11 -25.47
N TYR A 906 -46.52 -5.20 -25.37
CA TYR A 906 -45.73 -4.68 -24.24
C TYR A 906 -45.55 -3.16 -24.28
N THR A 907 -45.84 -2.55 -25.43
CA THR A 907 -45.85 -1.12 -25.72
C THR A 907 -47.19 -0.78 -26.40
N PRO A 908 -48.29 -0.69 -25.62
CA PRO A 908 -49.59 -0.33 -26.17
C PRO A 908 -49.57 1.09 -26.77
N ASP A 909 -50.50 1.37 -27.69
CA ASP A 909 -50.69 2.71 -28.24
C ASP A 909 -50.98 3.71 -27.10
N VAL A 910 -50.25 4.82 -27.07
CA VAL A 910 -50.37 5.86 -26.03
C VAL A 910 -51.77 6.48 -26.01
N ASP A 911 -52.47 6.52 -27.14
CA ASP A 911 -53.81 7.10 -27.26
C ASP A 911 -54.94 6.06 -27.15
N VAL A 912 -54.63 4.82 -26.75
CA VAL A 912 -55.60 3.71 -26.73
C VAL A 912 -56.88 4.02 -25.97
N LEU A 913 -56.80 4.69 -24.81
CA LEU A 913 -57.96 5.05 -23.99
C LEU A 913 -58.73 6.27 -24.50
N VAL A 914 -58.13 7.04 -25.40
CA VAL A 914 -58.85 8.08 -26.16
C VAL A 914 -59.68 7.42 -27.28
N ALA A 915 -59.16 6.34 -27.86
CA ALA A 915 -59.79 5.63 -28.97
C ALA A 915 -60.84 4.57 -28.54
N GLY A 916 -60.75 4.03 -27.31
CA GLY A 916 -61.69 3.04 -26.79
C GLY A 916 -61.16 2.26 -25.58
N ASP A 917 -61.66 1.05 -25.37
CA ASP A 917 -61.26 0.21 -24.23
C ASP A 917 -59.82 -0.30 -24.36
N LEU A 918 -59.11 -0.35 -23.22
CA LEU A 918 -57.81 -1.01 -23.09
C LEU A 918 -57.99 -2.41 -22.50
N VAL A 919 -57.66 -3.45 -23.28
CA VAL A 919 -57.64 -4.82 -22.79
C VAL A 919 -56.28 -5.12 -22.16
N LEU A 920 -56.25 -5.22 -20.83
CA LEU A 920 -55.08 -5.64 -20.06
C LEU A 920 -55.10 -7.16 -19.89
N THR A 921 -53.99 -7.81 -20.19
CA THR A 921 -53.77 -9.24 -19.94
C THR A 921 -52.47 -9.46 -19.20
N TRP A 922 -52.42 -10.48 -18.33
CA TRP A 922 -51.23 -10.84 -17.57
C TRP A 922 -51.19 -12.35 -17.29
N ALA A 923 -50.07 -12.82 -16.78
CA ALA A 923 -49.83 -14.19 -16.37
C ALA A 923 -49.71 -14.28 -14.84
N HIS A 924 -50.18 -15.40 -14.28
CA HIS A 924 -49.97 -15.70 -12.88
C HIS A 924 -48.48 -15.91 -12.59
N ARG A 925 -48.07 -15.46 -11.41
CA ARG A 925 -46.75 -15.67 -10.83
C ARG A 925 -46.97 -16.07 -9.37
N ASP A 926 -46.21 -17.05 -8.91
CA ASP A 926 -46.39 -17.65 -7.59
C ASP A 926 -45.03 -17.79 -6.92
N ARG A 927 -44.86 -17.06 -5.82
CA ARG A 927 -43.56 -17.02 -5.13
C ARG A 927 -43.23 -18.36 -4.48
N LEU A 928 -44.24 -19.15 -4.07
CA LEU A 928 -44.06 -20.40 -3.34
C LEU A 928 -43.55 -21.51 -4.26
N THR A 929 -43.99 -21.52 -5.51
CA THR A 929 -43.62 -22.54 -6.50
C THR A 929 -42.45 -22.12 -7.40
N GLN A 930 -42.21 -20.82 -7.59
CA GLN A 930 -41.08 -20.30 -8.37
C GLN A 930 -39.78 -20.19 -7.54
N THR A 931 -39.48 -21.23 -6.77
CA THR A 931 -38.27 -21.40 -5.93
C THR A 931 -37.24 -22.36 -6.56
N SER A 932 -37.57 -22.96 -7.70
CA SER A 932 -36.73 -23.87 -8.48
C SER A 932 -35.51 -23.16 -9.11
N PRO A 933 -34.42 -23.88 -9.44
CA PRO A 933 -33.30 -23.34 -10.24
C PRO A 933 -33.73 -22.86 -11.64
N VAL A 934 -34.87 -23.33 -12.15
CA VAL A 934 -35.44 -22.82 -13.41
C VAL A 934 -36.20 -21.53 -13.12
N ILE A 935 -35.51 -20.41 -13.25
CA ILE A 935 -36.06 -19.08 -13.01
C ILE A 935 -36.88 -18.66 -14.22
N VAL A 936 -38.02 -18.02 -14.00
CA VAL A 936 -38.92 -17.59 -15.08
C VAL A 936 -38.89 -16.08 -15.20
N ASP A 937 -38.71 -15.59 -16.43
CA ASP A 937 -38.66 -14.17 -16.76
C ASP A 937 -40.06 -13.58 -16.92
N HIS A 938 -40.13 -12.26 -17.10
CA HIS A 938 -41.40 -11.56 -17.22
C HIS A 938 -42.27 -12.10 -18.36
N THR A 939 -41.68 -12.60 -19.45
CA THR A 939 -42.46 -13.13 -20.58
C THR A 939 -43.00 -14.54 -20.37
N GLY A 940 -42.76 -15.17 -19.21
CA GLY A 940 -43.26 -16.51 -18.91
C GLY A 940 -44.79 -16.67 -19.03
N GLY A 941 -45.24 -17.91 -19.18
CA GLY A 941 -46.66 -18.26 -19.03
C GLY A 941 -47.10 -18.26 -17.56
N SER A 942 -48.40 -18.47 -17.32
CA SER A 942 -48.96 -18.51 -15.97
C SER A 942 -48.40 -19.65 -15.11
N ILE A 943 -47.95 -19.33 -13.90
CA ILE A 943 -47.55 -20.26 -12.84
C ILE A 943 -48.31 -19.84 -11.57
N GLY A 944 -49.03 -20.77 -10.96
CA GLY A 944 -50.00 -20.45 -9.89
C GLY A 944 -51.44 -20.35 -10.41
N PRO A 945 -52.32 -19.57 -9.76
CA PRO A 945 -52.01 -18.47 -8.82
C PRO A 945 -51.55 -18.95 -7.44
N GLU A 946 -50.73 -18.13 -6.78
CA GLU A 946 -50.41 -18.31 -5.36
C GLU A 946 -51.70 -18.19 -4.51
N PRO A 947 -51.97 -19.12 -3.57
CA PRO A 947 -53.13 -19.03 -2.70
C PRO A 947 -53.19 -17.69 -1.93
N GLY A 948 -54.33 -16.99 -2.05
CA GLY A 948 -54.56 -15.71 -1.38
C GLY A 948 -54.03 -14.48 -2.13
N VAL A 949 -53.50 -14.64 -3.34
CA VAL A 949 -53.12 -13.53 -4.23
C VAL A 949 -54.28 -13.17 -5.17
N GLY A 950 -54.57 -11.88 -5.29
CA GLY A 950 -55.46 -11.29 -6.29
C GLY A 950 -54.76 -10.13 -7.01
N TYR A 951 -55.48 -9.46 -7.91
CA TYR A 951 -54.97 -8.39 -8.76
C TYR A 951 -55.76 -7.10 -8.58
N ALA A 952 -55.08 -5.98 -8.79
CA ALA A 952 -55.68 -4.66 -8.85
C ALA A 952 -55.08 -3.85 -9.99
N ILE A 953 -55.87 -2.95 -10.56
CA ILE A 953 -55.41 -1.97 -11.55
C ILE A 953 -55.31 -0.63 -10.84
N GLU A 954 -54.11 -0.08 -10.82
CA GLU A 954 -53.84 1.24 -10.28
C GLU A 954 -53.72 2.24 -11.42
N VAL A 955 -54.43 3.37 -11.33
CA VAL A 955 -54.31 4.52 -12.23
C VAL A 955 -53.81 5.71 -11.43
N ARG A 956 -52.77 6.37 -11.94
CA ARG A 956 -52.17 7.58 -11.37
C ARG A 956 -52.21 8.70 -12.39
N TRP A 957 -52.40 9.93 -11.90
CA TRP A 957 -52.21 11.13 -12.71
C TRP A 957 -50.71 11.39 -12.89
N ILE A 958 -50.31 11.87 -14.07
CA ILE A 958 -48.97 12.41 -14.29
C ILE A 958 -48.99 13.92 -14.00
N ASP A 959 -48.05 14.37 -13.17
CA ASP A 959 -47.81 15.79 -12.94
C ASP A 959 -47.30 16.46 -14.22
N SER A 960 -47.98 17.50 -14.69
CA SER A 960 -47.69 18.12 -15.99
C SER A 960 -46.38 18.90 -16.06
N ASP A 961 -45.82 19.29 -14.92
CA ASP A 961 -44.61 20.10 -14.85
C ASP A 961 -43.37 19.21 -14.72
N THR A 962 -43.50 18.08 -14.03
CA THR A 962 -42.39 17.16 -13.74
C THR A 962 -42.40 15.88 -14.59
N GLY A 963 -43.54 15.51 -15.16
CA GLY A 963 -43.71 14.25 -15.89
C GLY A 963 -43.72 13.01 -14.99
N VAL A 964 -43.92 13.17 -13.68
CA VAL A 964 -43.85 12.08 -12.69
C VAL A 964 -45.25 11.66 -12.24
N ALA A 965 -45.47 10.35 -12.05
CA ALA A 965 -46.72 9.81 -11.53
C ALA A 965 -46.96 10.23 -10.06
N ILE A 966 -48.13 10.79 -9.79
CA ILE A 966 -48.54 11.25 -8.46
C ILE A 966 -48.92 10.05 -7.58
N MET A 967 -48.43 10.05 -6.34
CA MET A 967 -48.71 9.04 -5.32
C MET A 967 -49.59 9.62 -4.20
N PRO A 968 -50.52 8.85 -3.61
CA PRO A 968 -50.92 7.47 -3.95
C PRO A 968 -51.77 7.38 -5.25
N PRO A 969 -52.05 6.18 -5.79
CA PRO A 969 -52.93 6.03 -6.95
C PRO A 969 -54.32 6.63 -6.71
N SER A 970 -54.79 7.37 -7.71
CA SER A 970 -56.09 8.05 -7.68
C SER A 970 -57.25 7.07 -7.82
N ILE A 971 -57.05 6.00 -8.57
CA ILE A 971 -58.05 4.97 -8.85
C ILE A 971 -57.42 3.61 -8.63
N VAL A 972 -58.10 2.75 -7.86
CA VAL A 972 -57.70 1.36 -7.61
C VAL A 972 -58.91 0.47 -7.88
N ILE A 973 -58.81 -0.36 -8.93
CA ILE A 973 -59.87 -1.28 -9.36
C ILE A 973 -59.49 -2.69 -8.92
N ASP A 974 -60.39 -3.38 -8.21
CA ASP A 974 -60.21 -4.79 -7.86
C ASP A 974 -60.47 -5.69 -9.08
N ALA A 975 -59.43 -6.35 -9.59
CA ALA A 975 -59.51 -7.26 -10.73
C ALA A 975 -59.69 -8.73 -10.31
N GLY A 976 -59.86 -9.02 -9.02
CA GLY A 976 -60.06 -10.37 -8.51
C GLY A 976 -58.86 -11.28 -8.77
N SER A 977 -59.10 -12.56 -9.09
CA SER A 977 -58.05 -13.56 -9.34
C SER A 977 -57.89 -13.93 -10.83
N GLY A 978 -58.46 -13.14 -11.74
CA GLY A 978 -58.37 -13.37 -13.18
C GLY A 978 -57.00 -13.00 -13.78
N THR A 979 -56.85 -13.26 -15.08
CA THR A 979 -55.64 -12.93 -15.88
C THR A 979 -55.88 -11.84 -16.93
N SER A 980 -57.05 -11.21 -16.92
CA SER A 980 -57.43 -10.19 -17.87
C SER A 980 -58.44 -9.22 -17.30
N TRP A 981 -58.39 -7.97 -17.77
CA TRP A 981 -59.38 -6.94 -17.46
C TRP A 981 -59.53 -5.98 -18.63
N THR A 982 -60.75 -5.55 -18.90
CA THR A 982 -61.03 -4.52 -19.90
C THR A 982 -61.26 -3.20 -19.17
N LEU A 983 -60.33 -2.26 -19.33
CA LEU A 983 -60.41 -0.92 -18.76
C LEU A 983 -61.09 0.01 -19.75
N ALA A 984 -62.32 0.42 -19.43
CA ALA A 984 -63.07 1.38 -20.22
C ALA A 984 -62.66 2.83 -19.89
N PRO A 985 -62.68 3.77 -20.85
CA PRO A 985 -62.33 5.17 -20.63
C PRO A 985 -63.10 5.83 -19.48
N GLU A 986 -64.37 5.47 -19.28
CA GLU A 986 -65.24 6.02 -18.24
C GLU A 986 -64.81 5.64 -16.82
N ALA A 987 -63.99 4.59 -16.67
CA ALA A 987 -63.40 4.22 -15.39
C ALA A 987 -62.35 5.23 -14.91
N ILE A 988 -61.96 6.19 -15.75
CA ILE A 988 -60.96 7.23 -15.48
C ILE A 988 -61.63 8.62 -15.62
N PRO A 989 -62.45 9.03 -14.63
CA PRO A 989 -63.13 10.32 -14.70
C PRO A 989 -62.15 11.48 -14.56
N GLU A 990 -62.43 12.60 -15.25
CA GLU A 990 -61.68 13.85 -15.07
C GLU A 990 -61.79 14.39 -13.63
N THR A 991 -62.87 14.04 -12.93
CA THR A 991 -63.14 14.51 -11.58
C THR A 991 -62.06 14.01 -10.61
N GLY A 992 -61.21 14.93 -10.14
CA GLY A 992 -60.09 14.63 -9.23
C GLY A 992 -58.72 14.58 -9.91
N ALA A 993 -58.62 14.85 -11.22
CA ALA A 993 -57.35 15.09 -11.89
C ALA A 993 -56.83 16.52 -11.57
N PRO A 994 -55.53 16.68 -11.28
CA PRO A 994 -54.90 18.00 -11.19
C PRO A 994 -55.06 18.82 -12.47
N ASP A 995 -55.02 20.15 -12.34
CA ASP A 995 -55.04 21.05 -13.49
C ASP A 995 -53.93 20.69 -14.48
N ARG A 996 -54.24 20.70 -15.78
CA ARG A 996 -53.33 20.38 -16.90
C ARG A 996 -52.87 18.92 -16.99
N THR A 997 -53.49 17.99 -16.26
CA THR A 997 -53.22 16.55 -16.44
C THR A 997 -53.59 16.12 -17.87
N ALA A 998 -52.58 15.70 -18.64
CA ALA A 998 -52.75 15.19 -20.01
C ALA A 998 -52.44 13.69 -20.13
N GLU A 999 -51.66 13.14 -19.20
CA GLU A 999 -51.18 11.77 -19.21
C GLU A 999 -51.50 11.06 -17.89
N ILE A 1000 -51.60 9.74 -17.96
CA ILE A 1000 -51.86 8.83 -16.85
C ILE A 1000 -50.90 7.66 -16.86
N ASP A 1001 -50.60 7.13 -15.68
CA ASP A 1001 -49.79 5.95 -15.46
C ASP A 1001 -50.68 4.80 -14.98
N ILE A 1002 -50.72 3.69 -15.73
CA ILE A 1002 -51.53 2.52 -15.41
C ILE A 1002 -50.63 1.33 -15.07
N ALA A 1003 -50.91 0.67 -13.95
CA ALA A 1003 -50.18 -0.51 -13.50
C ALA A 1003 -51.12 -1.66 -13.12
N VAL A 1004 -50.80 -2.88 -13.54
CA VAL A 1004 -51.42 -4.10 -13.00
C VAL A 1004 -50.58 -4.57 -11.82
N ARG A 1005 -51.19 -4.60 -10.63
CA ARG A 1005 -50.56 -5.03 -9.37
C ARG A 1005 -51.13 -6.36 -8.93
N SER A 1006 -50.28 -7.24 -8.46
CA SER A 1006 -50.67 -8.34 -7.57
C SER A 1006 -50.76 -7.85 -6.14
N ARG A 1007 -51.63 -8.45 -5.34
CA ARG A 1007 -51.82 -8.11 -3.93
C ARG A 1007 -52.28 -9.31 -3.12
N ARG A 1008 -51.93 -9.32 -1.83
CA ARG A 1008 -52.37 -10.34 -0.87
C ARG A 1008 -52.74 -9.70 0.46
N LEU A 1009 -53.51 -10.40 1.28
CA LEU A 1009 -53.82 -9.96 2.63
C LEU A 1009 -52.77 -10.47 3.63
N VAL A 1010 -52.19 -9.58 4.42
CA VAL A 1010 -51.23 -9.89 5.50
C VAL A 1010 -51.61 -9.07 6.73
N GLY A 1011 -51.89 -9.73 7.86
CA GLY A 1011 -52.28 -9.02 9.09
C GLY A 1011 -53.51 -8.11 8.94
N GLY A 1012 -54.41 -8.41 8.00
CA GLY A 1012 -55.60 -7.58 7.71
C GLY A 1012 -55.35 -6.39 6.77
N SER A 1013 -54.13 -6.18 6.29
CA SER A 1013 -53.77 -5.13 5.34
C SER A 1013 -53.41 -5.70 3.97
N TRP A 1014 -53.78 -4.99 2.89
CA TRP A 1014 -53.38 -5.37 1.54
C TRP A 1014 -51.92 -5.00 1.30
N LEU A 1015 -51.12 -6.00 0.93
CA LEU A 1015 -49.74 -5.83 0.51
C LEU A 1015 -49.65 -6.12 -0.99
N THR A 1016 -49.19 -5.14 -1.77
CA THR A 1016 -48.97 -5.29 -3.22
C THR A 1016 -47.58 -5.86 -3.52
N ASP A 1017 -47.35 -6.30 -4.75
CA ASP A 1017 -45.99 -6.54 -5.26
C ASP A 1017 -45.06 -5.33 -5.02
N ARG A 1018 -43.76 -5.61 -5.09
CA ARG A 1018 -42.69 -4.63 -4.92
C ARG A 1018 -42.70 -3.60 -6.05
N GLU A 1019 -42.74 -4.07 -7.29
CA GLU A 1019 -42.69 -3.25 -8.50
C GLU A 1019 -43.69 -3.78 -9.52
N ALA A 1020 -44.15 -2.94 -10.44
CA ALA A 1020 -45.06 -3.35 -11.50
C ALA A 1020 -44.69 -2.67 -12.82
N ARG A 1021 -44.97 -3.36 -13.93
CA ARG A 1021 -44.90 -2.77 -15.26
C ARG A 1021 -46.00 -1.73 -15.38
N ARG A 1022 -45.65 -0.59 -15.98
CA ARG A 1022 -46.53 0.56 -16.09
C ARG A 1022 -46.66 1.01 -17.54
N TYR A 1023 -47.78 1.64 -17.86
CA TYR A 1023 -48.04 2.26 -19.15
C TYR A 1023 -48.40 3.72 -18.93
N GLN A 1024 -47.59 4.61 -19.50
CA GLN A 1024 -47.91 6.02 -19.59
C GLN A 1024 -48.75 6.25 -20.85
N LEU A 1025 -50.01 6.63 -20.67
CA LEU A 1025 -50.99 6.80 -21.74
C LEU A 1025 -51.59 8.21 -21.68
N THR A 1026 -52.16 8.66 -22.78
CA THR A 1026 -52.94 9.91 -22.83
C THR A 1026 -54.23 9.72 -22.04
N ALA A 1027 -54.56 10.67 -21.16
CA ALA A 1027 -55.78 10.62 -20.37
C ALA A 1027 -57.02 10.67 -21.29
N PRO A 1028 -58.07 9.86 -21.07
CA PRO A 1028 -59.22 9.79 -21.99
C PRO A 1028 -59.97 11.12 -22.15
N PHE A 1029 -59.95 11.97 -21.11
CA PHE A 1029 -60.55 13.31 -21.12
C PHE A 1029 -59.63 14.42 -21.68
N ALA A 1030 -58.35 14.12 -21.97
CA ALA A 1030 -57.42 15.11 -22.54
C ALA A 1030 -57.75 15.41 -24.02
N ALA A 1031 -58.47 14.51 -24.70
CA ALA A 1031 -58.92 14.67 -26.07
C ALA A 1031 -60.26 15.44 -26.16
N GLY A 1032 -60.22 16.76 -25.94
CA GLY A 1032 -61.31 17.68 -26.23
C GLY A 1032 -60.87 18.79 -27.19
N TRP A 1033 -61.73 19.14 -28.16
CA TRP A 1033 -61.49 20.17 -29.20
C TRP A 1033 -61.11 21.56 -28.66
N ASP A 1034 -61.24 21.76 -27.37
CA ASP A 1034 -61.09 22.99 -26.60
C ASP A 1034 -59.76 23.08 -25.81
N ARG A 1035 -58.87 22.07 -25.86
CA ARG A 1035 -57.58 22.08 -25.14
C ARG A 1035 -56.31 22.04 -26.00
N GLY A 1036 -56.43 21.84 -27.32
CA GLY A 1036 -55.30 21.81 -28.26
C GLY A 1036 -54.70 23.17 -28.66
N TRP A 1037 -55.28 24.30 -28.22
CA TRP A 1037 -54.84 25.65 -28.66
C TRP A 1037 -53.92 26.39 -27.67
N GLY A 1038 -53.61 25.81 -26.49
CA GLY A 1038 -52.88 26.51 -25.42
C GLY A 1038 -51.39 26.17 -25.24
N PHE A 1039 -50.87 25.10 -25.82
CA PHE A 1039 -49.53 24.58 -25.48
C PHE A 1039 -48.37 25.08 -26.35
N LEU A 1040 -48.61 25.91 -27.38
CA LEU A 1040 -47.56 26.33 -28.32
C LEU A 1040 -47.08 27.79 -28.23
N TRP A 1041 -47.57 28.62 -27.31
CA TRP A 1041 -47.00 29.97 -27.10
C TRP A 1041 -47.13 30.45 -25.65
N GLY A 1042 -45.99 30.72 -25.01
CA GLY A 1042 -45.90 31.48 -23.75
C GLY A 1042 -44.67 31.10 -22.94
N SER A 1043 -43.68 32.00 -22.95
CA SER A 1043 -42.36 31.96 -22.29
C SER A 1043 -42.29 31.36 -20.89
#